data_AF-A0A2E8ME69-F1
#
_entry.id   AF-A0A2E8ME69-F1
#
_cell.length_a   1.000
_cell.length_b   1.000
_cell.length_c   1.000
_cell.angle_alpha   90.00
_cell.angle_beta   90.00
_cell.angle_gamma   90.00
#
_symmetry.space_group_name_H-M   'P 1'
#
loop_
_entity.id
_entity.type
_entity.pdbx_description
1 polymer ?
#
loop_
_entity_poly.entity_id
_entity_poly.type
_entity_poly.pdbx_seq_one_letter_code
_entity_poly.pdbx_strand_id
1 'polypeptide(L)'
;MGLLLPGPLWAQGLSALPDGKAPNDSRLEAPVTLHDYHPFRPVASKEEWKGRQEEIVRRIAISCGLWPQPTKTPLNAVIHKKIDQGDYTVEAVLFESMPGHYVTGSLYRPAGESLKIGVKNGNRPGVLCAHGHWHDARYAYESDDHAKREIAIGAERFLNGGKSVHQARCVQLARMGCVVFFYDMLGNADSMQFPEHRRGPRPETNGEKMGEWGFVSKNASARLQTNFGLQTWNSIRSLDFILSLAGVDANRILVTGASGGATQTMMVSALDERVTASFPCVMVSTAMQGGCTCENGHYLRIGQGNIDIAAAVAPRPLGLTAADDWTIDLKEKGHPDLEKLYQMIGARGNYEAHFDIHFKHNYNHVSRTHLYQFVNRHFGLGLKSPVLERDFNLLEKKELSVFNDKHPAPSGDQTGVPHEKALNRWWAEDSDKQINALLNPKTEEEFAKTKDAIGGALDVMIGRKLPAKGEANYELVSKEARDGFMELCGLVQNTKHGEEIPASFLYPLGNWQGHVVIWLSPDGKSGIFKKGAEPKDDVRKLLESGIAVMGLDLYGQGDFLNAESLAKSKGANPGLIYSKNQNVKLSADSWQRSPVYYYGYNHSTFARRVHDVLTAVAFARHSENYDVKKISLSAPKGAGHWAAAARAVVGGEVIQKAWIDTSGFSFANLKNHWDANFLPGAVKYGDIAGLLTLNAPFDTALIDKEVLTESLKKLAAKTGGKISRGKDLAAYFLR
;
A
#
# COMPACT_ATOMS: atom_id res chain seq x y z
N MET A 1 -45.10 36.22 9.27
CA MET A 1 -45.06 35.15 10.27
C MET A 1 -45.50 33.85 9.60
N GLY A 2 -44.55 33.14 8.99
CA GLY A 2 -44.79 31.79 8.48
C GLY A 2 -44.31 30.80 9.53
N LEU A 3 -45.23 30.01 10.09
CA LEU A 3 -44.92 28.92 11.00
C LEU A 3 -44.06 27.88 10.26
N LEU A 4 -42.77 27.84 10.60
CA LEU A 4 -41.92 26.68 10.34
C LEU A 4 -42.48 25.52 11.16
N LEU A 5 -43.08 24.54 10.47
CA LEU A 5 -43.41 23.25 11.06
C LEU A 5 -42.11 22.59 11.54
N PRO A 6 -42.04 22.09 12.78
CA PRO A 6 -40.90 21.32 13.22
C PRO A 6 -40.85 20.04 12.38
N GLY A 7 -39.69 19.77 11.76
CA GLY A 7 -39.41 18.48 11.15
C GLY A 7 -39.55 17.36 12.20
N PRO A 8 -39.69 16.09 11.77
CA PRO A 8 -39.88 14.97 12.69
C PRO A 8 -38.76 14.96 13.74
N LEU A 9 -39.12 14.97 15.03
CA LEU A 9 -38.17 14.73 16.12
C LEU A 9 -37.62 13.31 15.98
N TRP A 10 -36.40 13.18 15.49
CA TRP A 10 -35.65 11.94 15.51
C TRP A 10 -35.33 11.58 16.97
N ALA A 11 -35.18 10.29 17.28
CA ALA A 11 -34.75 9.83 18.60
C ALA A 11 -33.36 10.40 18.93
N GLN A 12 -33.27 11.38 19.82
CA GLN A 12 -32.00 12.00 20.20
C GLN A 12 -31.66 11.60 21.64
N GLY A 13 -30.58 10.81 21.78
CA GLY A 13 -29.78 10.79 23.02
C GLY A 13 -28.99 12.10 23.16
N LEU A 14 -28.24 12.24 24.26
CA LEU A 14 -27.47 13.46 24.52
C LEU A 14 -26.40 13.67 23.43
N SER A 15 -26.19 14.92 23.01
CA SER A 15 -25.06 15.29 22.16
C SER A 15 -23.78 15.29 22.99
N ALA A 16 -22.69 14.75 22.44
CA ALA A 16 -21.37 14.81 23.09
C ALA A 16 -20.65 16.14 22.78
N LEU A 17 -21.22 16.97 21.90
CA LEU A 17 -20.63 18.22 21.46
C LEU A 17 -21.64 19.37 21.54
N PRO A 18 -21.17 20.62 21.70
CA PRO A 18 -22.02 21.79 21.53
C PRO A 18 -22.67 21.83 20.14
N ASP A 19 -23.86 22.42 20.05
CA ASP A 19 -24.61 22.51 18.78
C ASP A 19 -23.77 23.12 17.66
N GLY A 20 -23.74 22.44 16.51
CA GLY A 20 -23.02 22.89 15.32
C GLY A 20 -21.49 22.73 15.38
N LYS A 21 -20.94 22.04 16.38
CA LYS A 21 -19.51 21.72 16.45
C LYS A 21 -19.22 20.28 16.04
N ALA A 22 -18.12 20.09 15.32
CA ALA A 22 -17.54 18.78 15.02
C ALA A 22 -16.49 18.40 16.09
N PRO A 23 -16.16 17.11 16.26
CA PRO A 23 -15.09 16.68 17.16
C PRO A 23 -13.75 17.31 16.76
N ASN A 24 -12.86 17.55 17.73
CA ASN A 24 -11.50 17.99 17.47
C ASN A 24 -10.61 16.80 17.05
N ASP A 25 -10.88 16.30 15.85
CA ASP A 25 -10.29 15.07 15.34
C ASP A 25 -9.31 15.35 14.18
N SER A 26 -8.06 14.92 14.32
CA SER A 26 -6.99 15.12 13.34
C SER A 26 -7.33 14.57 11.94
N ARG A 27 -8.25 13.60 11.84
CA ARG A 27 -8.68 13.04 10.57
C ARG A 27 -9.62 13.95 9.78
N LEU A 28 -10.11 15.03 10.39
CA LEU A 28 -10.89 16.09 9.74
C LEU A 28 -9.99 17.15 9.07
N GLU A 29 -8.68 17.11 9.32
CA GLU A 29 -7.71 17.95 8.63
C GLU A 29 -7.62 17.61 7.13
N ALA A 30 -6.90 18.45 6.38
CA ALA A 30 -6.68 18.22 4.96
C ALA A 30 -5.98 16.86 4.72
N PRO A 31 -6.44 16.06 3.73
CA PRO A 31 -5.77 14.81 3.39
C PRO A 31 -4.31 15.00 3.02
N VAL A 32 -3.47 14.07 3.44
CA VAL A 32 -2.06 14.01 3.05
C VAL A 32 -1.95 13.68 1.57
N THR A 33 -1.02 14.31 0.89
CA THR A 33 -0.75 14.22 -0.53
C THR A 33 0.72 13.90 -0.81
N LEU A 34 1.02 13.61 -2.06
CA LEU A 34 2.39 13.30 -2.50
C LEU A 34 3.37 14.48 -2.44
N HIS A 35 2.91 15.71 -2.18
CA HIS A 35 3.76 16.91 -2.06
C HIS A 35 3.98 17.37 -0.63
N ASP A 36 3.25 16.78 0.32
CA ASP A 36 3.44 17.11 1.73
C ASP A 36 4.79 16.60 2.23
N TYR A 37 5.11 16.93 3.48
CA TYR A 37 6.36 16.50 4.09
C TYR A 37 6.26 15.05 4.56
N HIS A 38 7.16 14.19 4.05
CA HIS A 38 7.24 12.75 4.35
C HIS A 38 8.59 12.43 5.02
N PRO A 39 8.77 12.75 6.31
CA PRO A 39 10.02 12.46 7.03
C PRO A 39 10.21 10.97 7.25
N PHE A 40 11.47 10.57 7.45
CA PHE A 40 11.77 9.25 8.01
C PHE A 40 11.17 9.12 9.40
N ARG A 41 10.57 7.97 9.71
CA ARG A 41 10.13 7.67 11.08
C ARG A 41 11.31 7.21 11.93
N PRO A 42 11.74 7.97 12.96
CA PRO A 42 12.88 7.59 13.77
C PRO A 42 12.68 6.24 14.47
N VAL A 43 13.77 5.49 14.62
CA VAL A 43 13.86 4.25 15.39
C VAL A 43 14.99 4.36 16.39
N ALA A 44 14.83 3.78 17.59
CA ALA A 44 15.77 3.94 18.70
C ALA A 44 16.81 2.81 18.80
N SER A 45 16.59 1.67 18.15
CA SER A 45 17.44 0.48 18.26
C SER A 45 17.47 -0.36 16.99
N LYS A 46 18.41 -1.32 16.93
CA LYS A 46 18.49 -2.29 15.83
C LYS A 46 17.26 -3.20 15.80
N GLU A 47 16.76 -3.57 16.97
CA GLU A 47 15.60 -4.43 17.17
C GLU A 47 14.34 -3.73 16.68
N GLU A 48 14.17 -2.45 17.03
CA GLU A 48 13.07 -1.63 16.53
C GLU A 48 13.16 -1.41 15.02
N TRP A 49 14.38 -1.18 14.49
CA TRP A 49 14.58 -1.09 13.05
C TRP A 49 14.17 -2.36 12.33
N LYS A 50 14.51 -3.55 12.85
CA LYS A 50 14.12 -4.82 12.22
C LYS A 50 12.59 -4.93 12.11
N GLY A 51 11.87 -4.64 13.20
CA GLY A 51 10.40 -4.64 13.17
C GLY A 51 9.82 -3.61 12.20
N ARG A 52 10.43 -2.42 12.13
CA ARG A 52 10.03 -1.36 11.19
C ARG A 52 10.30 -1.75 9.73
N GLN A 53 11.44 -2.38 9.46
CA GLN A 53 11.80 -2.87 8.14
C GLN A 53 10.81 -3.93 7.65
N GLU A 54 10.45 -4.89 8.51
CA GLU A 54 9.42 -5.90 8.20
C GLU A 54 8.05 -5.25 7.92
N GLU A 55 7.68 -4.20 8.67
CA GLU A 55 6.46 -3.41 8.41
C GLU A 55 6.50 -2.74 7.02
N ILE A 56 7.62 -2.08 6.69
CA ILE A 56 7.80 -1.38 5.40
C ILE A 56 7.72 -2.38 4.24
N VAL A 57 8.45 -3.50 4.33
CA VAL A 57 8.46 -4.55 3.29
C VAL A 57 7.06 -5.13 3.09
N ARG A 58 6.36 -5.47 4.18
CA ARG A 58 4.99 -5.98 4.12
C ARG A 58 4.03 -4.96 3.50
N ARG A 59 4.14 -3.69 3.89
CA ARG A 59 3.32 -2.61 3.33
C ARG A 59 3.56 -2.46 1.83
N ILE A 60 4.82 -2.44 1.37
CA ILE A 60 5.14 -2.39 -0.07
C ILE A 60 4.52 -3.60 -0.78
N ALA A 61 4.67 -4.81 -0.26
CA ALA A 61 4.14 -6.03 -0.88
C ALA A 61 2.61 -5.97 -1.05
N ILE A 62 1.90 -5.51 -0.02
CA ILE A 62 0.45 -5.34 -0.06
C ILE A 62 0.06 -4.21 -1.03
N SER A 63 0.75 -3.06 -0.98
CA SER A 63 0.50 -1.93 -1.87
C SER A 63 0.68 -2.26 -3.36
N CYS A 64 1.63 -3.15 -3.68
CA CYS A 64 1.84 -3.66 -5.03
C CYS A 64 0.83 -4.76 -5.43
N GLY A 65 -0.02 -5.24 -4.50
CA GLY A 65 -0.88 -6.39 -4.75
C GLY A 65 -0.12 -7.72 -4.82
N LEU A 66 1.08 -7.80 -4.24
CA LEU A 66 2.01 -8.94 -4.29
C LEU A 66 2.10 -9.71 -2.97
N TRP A 67 1.12 -9.55 -2.08
CA TRP A 67 0.95 -10.36 -0.87
C TRP A 67 -0.33 -11.19 -0.94
N PRO A 68 -0.27 -12.54 -0.91
CA PRO A 68 0.87 -13.33 -1.38
C PRO A 68 1.26 -12.98 -2.83
N GLN A 69 2.47 -13.37 -3.24
CA GLN A 69 2.95 -13.11 -4.60
C GLN A 69 2.12 -13.89 -5.63
N PRO A 70 1.88 -13.33 -6.83
CA PRO A 70 1.30 -14.08 -7.93
C PRO A 70 2.10 -15.34 -8.22
N THR A 71 1.42 -16.41 -8.63
CA THR A 71 2.09 -17.65 -9.02
C THR A 71 3.06 -17.38 -10.18
N LYS A 72 4.36 -17.64 -9.97
CA LYS A 72 5.38 -17.48 -11.01
C LYS A 72 5.14 -18.49 -12.14
N THR A 73 4.94 -17.98 -13.35
CA THR A 73 4.84 -18.79 -14.59
C THR A 73 6.21 -18.92 -15.25
N PRO A 74 6.41 -19.83 -16.23
CA PRO A 74 7.61 -19.84 -17.05
C PRO A 74 7.84 -18.47 -17.70
N LEU A 75 9.10 -18.02 -17.77
CA LEU A 75 9.45 -16.74 -18.40
C LEU A 75 9.28 -16.78 -19.92
N ASN A 76 9.41 -17.95 -20.56
CA ASN A 76 9.41 -18.07 -22.03
C ASN A 76 10.36 -17.07 -22.70
N ALA A 77 11.54 -16.88 -22.09
CA ALA A 77 12.48 -15.84 -22.48
C ALA A 77 13.14 -16.12 -23.84
N VAL A 78 13.16 -15.11 -24.68
CA VAL A 78 13.83 -15.11 -25.98
C VAL A 78 14.94 -14.06 -25.96
N ILE A 79 16.16 -14.49 -26.25
CA ILE A 79 17.32 -13.61 -26.45
C ILE A 79 17.75 -13.75 -27.90
N HIS A 80 17.79 -12.64 -28.64
CA HIS A 80 18.16 -12.65 -30.06
C HIS A 80 18.88 -11.35 -30.47
N LYS A 81 19.22 -11.24 -31.76
CA LYS A 81 19.81 -10.03 -32.36
C LYS A 81 21.06 -9.55 -31.61
N LYS A 82 22.10 -10.38 -31.59
CA LYS A 82 23.38 -10.03 -30.98
C LYS A 82 24.16 -9.03 -31.84
N ILE A 83 24.39 -7.85 -31.28
CA ILE A 83 25.19 -6.77 -31.86
C ILE A 83 26.52 -6.73 -31.11
N ASP A 84 27.63 -6.93 -31.80
CA ASP A 84 28.98 -6.86 -31.23
C ASP A 84 29.50 -5.42 -31.31
N GLN A 85 29.96 -4.89 -30.18
CA GLN A 85 30.55 -3.54 -30.04
C GLN A 85 32.02 -3.61 -29.59
N GLY A 86 32.64 -4.80 -29.70
CA GLY A 86 34.03 -5.07 -29.35
C GLY A 86 34.20 -5.44 -27.88
N ASP A 87 33.99 -4.48 -26.97
CA ASP A 87 34.18 -4.68 -25.53
C ASP A 87 32.88 -4.96 -24.75
N TYR A 88 31.75 -4.99 -25.45
CA TYR A 88 30.46 -5.50 -24.99
C TYR A 88 29.62 -5.96 -26.17
N THR A 89 28.54 -6.69 -25.90
CA THR A 89 27.48 -7.00 -26.88
C THR A 89 26.14 -6.50 -26.39
N VAL A 90 25.23 -6.18 -27.31
CA VAL A 90 23.83 -5.83 -27.01
C VAL A 90 22.92 -6.86 -27.68
N GLU A 91 21.97 -7.40 -26.92
CA GLU A 91 21.00 -8.40 -27.38
C GLU A 91 19.58 -7.95 -27.05
N ALA A 92 18.64 -8.25 -27.94
CA ALA A 92 17.22 -8.03 -27.70
C ALA A 92 16.64 -9.14 -26.81
N VAL A 93 15.83 -8.74 -25.83
CA VAL A 93 15.18 -9.67 -24.91
C VAL A 93 13.68 -9.40 -24.84
N LEU A 94 12.89 -10.46 -24.89
CA LEU A 94 11.50 -10.47 -24.46
C LEU A 94 11.20 -11.71 -23.63
N PHE A 95 10.35 -11.57 -22.61
CA PHE A 95 9.87 -12.69 -21.80
C PHE A 95 8.51 -12.34 -21.17
N GLU A 96 7.78 -13.33 -20.69
CA GLU A 96 6.49 -13.16 -20.01
C GLU A 96 6.65 -12.96 -18.49
N SER A 97 6.15 -11.84 -17.96
CA SER A 97 6.05 -11.65 -16.51
C SER A 97 4.75 -12.23 -15.94
N MET A 98 3.69 -12.19 -16.73
CA MET A 98 2.41 -12.90 -16.55
C MET A 98 2.02 -13.50 -17.92
N PRO A 99 1.19 -14.55 -17.98
CA PRO A 99 0.81 -15.15 -19.26
C PRO A 99 0.32 -14.12 -20.29
N GLY A 100 0.96 -14.10 -21.46
CA GLY A 100 0.65 -13.16 -22.54
C GLY A 100 1.07 -11.71 -22.29
N HIS A 101 1.69 -11.37 -21.16
CA HIS A 101 2.23 -10.03 -20.89
C HIS A 101 3.76 -10.02 -20.91
N TYR A 102 4.30 -9.29 -21.87
CA TYR A 102 5.73 -9.23 -22.15
C TYR A 102 6.43 -8.11 -21.39
N VAL A 103 7.60 -8.45 -20.86
CA VAL A 103 8.66 -7.52 -20.50
C VAL A 103 9.70 -7.57 -21.61
N THR A 104 10.08 -6.40 -22.10
CA THR A 104 11.03 -6.22 -23.20
C THR A 104 12.25 -5.45 -22.72
N GLY A 105 13.39 -5.62 -23.38
CA GLY A 105 14.59 -4.86 -23.00
C GLY A 105 15.82 -5.20 -23.83
N SER A 106 16.94 -4.56 -23.45
CA SER A 106 18.25 -4.80 -24.01
C SER A 106 19.18 -5.41 -22.96
N LEU A 107 19.82 -6.51 -23.32
CA LEU A 107 20.80 -7.21 -22.51
C LEU A 107 22.20 -6.83 -22.99
N TYR A 108 22.95 -6.14 -22.14
CA TYR A 108 24.34 -5.78 -22.39
C TYR A 108 25.23 -6.80 -21.67
N ARG A 109 26.15 -7.43 -22.41
CA ARG A 109 27.09 -8.40 -21.85
C ARG A 109 28.53 -7.93 -22.07
N PRO A 110 29.44 -8.19 -21.11
CA PRO A 110 30.86 -7.94 -21.32
C PRO A 110 31.39 -8.79 -22.48
N ALA A 111 32.24 -8.20 -23.32
CA ALA A 111 32.94 -8.88 -24.41
C ALA A 111 34.40 -8.43 -24.46
N GLY A 112 35.22 -9.07 -25.30
CA GLY A 112 36.64 -8.74 -25.43
C GLY A 112 37.37 -8.70 -24.08
N GLU A 113 38.14 -7.63 -23.84
CA GLU A 113 38.90 -7.44 -22.60
C GLU A 113 38.02 -7.30 -21.35
N SER A 114 36.77 -6.86 -21.50
CA SER A 114 35.83 -6.70 -20.38
C SER A 114 35.49 -8.04 -19.71
N LEU A 115 35.67 -9.18 -20.41
CA LEU A 115 35.49 -10.51 -19.85
C LEU A 115 36.48 -10.84 -18.71
N LYS A 116 37.58 -10.11 -18.59
CA LYS A 116 38.57 -10.32 -17.52
C LYS A 116 38.22 -9.58 -16.23
N ILE A 117 37.28 -8.63 -16.30
CA ILE A 117 36.96 -7.72 -15.19
C ILE A 117 35.87 -8.34 -14.32
N GLY A 118 36.01 -8.21 -12.99
CA GLY A 118 34.95 -8.56 -12.03
C GLY A 118 34.55 -10.03 -11.97
N VAL A 119 35.33 -10.95 -12.56
CA VAL A 119 35.05 -12.39 -12.53
C VAL A 119 35.31 -12.94 -11.13
N LYS A 120 34.36 -13.68 -10.57
CA LYS A 120 34.57 -14.50 -9.36
C LYS A 120 33.97 -15.87 -9.62
N ASN A 121 34.79 -16.92 -9.53
CA ASN A 121 34.37 -18.31 -9.74
C ASN A 121 33.63 -18.52 -11.08
N GLY A 122 34.10 -17.88 -12.16
CA GLY A 122 33.46 -17.93 -13.48
C GLY A 122 32.21 -17.06 -13.63
N ASN A 123 31.74 -16.41 -12.56
CA ASN A 123 30.52 -15.60 -12.56
C ASN A 123 30.80 -14.09 -12.48
N ARG A 124 29.82 -13.30 -12.92
CA ARG A 124 29.88 -11.84 -13.07
C ARG A 124 28.72 -11.16 -12.36
N PRO A 125 28.90 -9.93 -11.85
CA PRO A 125 27.78 -9.18 -11.30
C PRO A 125 26.67 -8.95 -12.31
N GLY A 126 25.43 -8.95 -11.83
CA GLY A 126 24.24 -8.55 -12.56
C GLY A 126 23.81 -7.14 -12.19
N VAL A 127 23.36 -6.35 -13.16
CA VAL A 127 22.76 -5.03 -12.91
C VAL A 127 21.43 -4.92 -13.65
N LEU A 128 20.37 -4.63 -12.90
CA LEU A 128 19.08 -4.25 -13.46
C LEU A 128 18.98 -2.74 -13.55
N CYS A 129 18.64 -2.25 -14.74
CA CYS A 129 18.48 -0.85 -15.04
C CYS A 129 16.99 -0.55 -15.26
N ALA A 130 16.32 -0.01 -14.25
CA ALA A 130 15.01 0.59 -14.43
C ALA A 130 15.15 2.01 -15.04
N HIS A 131 14.04 2.56 -15.56
CA HIS A 131 13.99 3.93 -16.04
C HIS A 131 12.71 4.65 -15.60
N GLY A 132 12.80 5.97 -15.57
CA GLY A 132 11.68 6.86 -15.29
C GLY A 132 10.90 7.22 -16.56
N HIS A 133 10.18 8.33 -16.49
CA HIS A 133 9.22 8.78 -17.50
C HIS A 133 9.85 9.47 -18.73
N TRP A 134 11.01 9.02 -19.18
CA TRP A 134 11.58 9.44 -20.46
C TRP A 134 10.80 8.81 -21.61
N HIS A 135 10.49 9.60 -22.64
CA HIS A 135 9.83 9.08 -23.83
C HIS A 135 10.76 8.08 -24.53
N ASP A 136 10.26 6.86 -24.77
CA ASP A 136 11.01 5.76 -25.37
C ASP A 136 12.41 5.60 -24.76
N ALA A 137 12.54 5.55 -23.43
CA ALA A 137 13.80 5.61 -22.69
C ALA A 137 14.91 4.70 -23.25
N ARG A 138 14.55 3.49 -23.71
CA ARG A 138 15.51 2.58 -24.34
C ARG A 138 16.03 3.07 -25.69
N TYR A 139 15.21 3.78 -26.44
CA TYR A 139 15.54 4.43 -27.71
C TYR A 139 15.85 5.92 -27.60
N ALA A 140 15.81 6.48 -26.38
CA ALA A 140 15.83 7.91 -26.18
C ALA A 140 17.11 8.50 -26.80
N TYR A 141 16.87 9.51 -27.63
CA TYR A 141 17.85 10.23 -28.40
C TYR A 141 17.60 11.73 -28.20
N GLU A 142 18.56 12.42 -27.61
CA GLU A 142 18.59 13.87 -27.51
C GLU A 142 19.36 14.48 -28.69
N SER A 143 19.05 15.73 -29.04
CA SER A 143 19.73 16.40 -30.16
C SER A 143 21.20 16.70 -29.87
N ASP A 144 22.01 16.85 -30.93
CA ASP A 144 23.41 17.26 -30.82
C ASP A 144 23.57 18.56 -30.03
N ASP A 145 22.63 19.50 -30.20
CA ASP A 145 22.65 20.76 -29.47
C ASP A 145 22.33 20.57 -27.98
N HIS A 146 21.42 19.65 -27.64
CA HIS A 146 21.21 19.26 -26.25
C HIS A 146 22.48 18.66 -25.65
N ALA A 147 23.06 17.66 -26.30
CA ALA A 147 24.26 16.99 -25.83
C ALA A 147 25.45 17.97 -25.66
N LYS A 148 25.65 18.89 -26.61
CA LYS A 148 26.67 19.95 -26.49
C LYS A 148 26.41 20.89 -25.31
N ARG A 149 25.16 21.24 -25.03
CA ARG A 149 24.81 22.05 -23.85
C ARG A 149 25.12 21.32 -22.55
N GLU A 150 24.74 20.05 -22.45
CA GLU A 150 25.04 19.22 -21.27
C GLU A 150 26.56 19.07 -21.07
N ILE A 151 27.33 18.94 -22.14
CA ILE A 151 28.80 18.94 -22.08
C ILE A 151 29.33 20.30 -21.60
N ALA A 152 28.80 21.41 -22.13
CA ALA A 152 29.25 22.76 -21.77
C ALA A 152 29.03 23.08 -20.29
N ILE A 153 27.97 22.54 -19.67
CA ILE A 153 27.72 22.69 -18.22
C ILE A 153 28.40 21.61 -17.37
N GLY A 154 29.12 20.67 -17.98
CA GLY A 154 29.82 19.58 -17.28
C GLY A 154 28.92 18.42 -16.83
N ALA A 155 27.64 18.39 -17.23
CA ALA A 155 26.74 17.29 -16.95
C ALA A 155 27.11 16.04 -17.76
N GLU A 156 27.67 16.22 -18.95
CA GLU A 156 28.07 15.15 -19.85
C GLU A 156 29.51 15.31 -20.35
N ARG A 157 30.11 14.22 -20.80
CA ARG A 157 31.50 14.20 -21.27
C ARG A 157 31.65 13.92 -22.76
N PHE A 158 30.77 13.09 -23.30
CA PHE A 158 30.82 12.63 -24.70
C PHE A 158 29.52 12.96 -25.40
N LEU A 159 29.60 13.20 -26.71
CA LEU A 159 28.42 13.55 -27.50
C LEU A 159 27.39 12.42 -27.46
N ASN A 160 27.80 11.16 -27.62
CA ASN A 160 26.84 10.04 -27.57
C ASN A 160 26.31 9.79 -26.15
N GLY A 161 27.11 10.10 -25.12
CA GLY A 161 26.66 10.10 -23.73
C GLY A 161 25.53 11.10 -23.49
N GLY A 162 25.69 12.34 -23.97
CA GLY A 162 24.65 13.36 -23.90
C GLY A 162 23.45 13.12 -24.82
N LYS A 163 23.62 12.35 -25.90
CA LYS A 163 22.51 11.90 -26.75
C LYS A 163 21.68 10.80 -26.10
N SER A 164 22.31 9.89 -25.36
CA SER A 164 21.61 8.82 -24.65
C SER A 164 22.31 8.43 -23.36
N VAL A 165 21.89 9.08 -22.27
CA VAL A 165 22.39 8.80 -20.91
C VAL A 165 22.08 7.36 -20.47
N HIS A 166 21.01 6.77 -21.02
CA HIS A 166 20.60 5.40 -20.71
C HIS A 166 21.54 4.36 -21.33
N GLN A 167 21.92 4.53 -22.60
CA GLN A 167 22.91 3.65 -23.24
C GLN A 167 24.28 3.84 -22.58
N ALA A 168 24.71 5.08 -22.31
CA ALA A 168 25.99 5.36 -21.65
C ALA A 168 26.16 4.57 -20.34
N ARG A 169 25.12 4.58 -19.48
CA ARG A 169 25.06 3.79 -18.24
C ARG A 169 25.26 2.30 -18.47
N CYS A 170 24.47 1.73 -19.38
CA CYS A 170 24.47 0.28 -19.60
C CYS A 170 25.77 -0.20 -20.25
N VAL A 171 26.27 0.56 -21.22
CA VAL A 171 27.53 0.30 -21.92
C VAL A 171 28.70 0.31 -20.94
N GLN A 172 28.83 1.34 -20.12
CA GLN A 172 29.97 1.43 -19.22
C GLN A 172 29.94 0.35 -18.15
N LEU A 173 28.77 0.01 -17.60
CA LEU A 173 28.63 -1.12 -16.68
C LEU A 173 29.01 -2.46 -17.34
N ALA A 174 28.64 -2.69 -18.61
CA ALA A 174 29.06 -3.89 -19.33
C ALA A 174 30.58 -3.92 -19.57
N ARG A 175 31.19 -2.78 -19.90
CA ARG A 175 32.64 -2.61 -19.98
C ARG A 175 33.34 -2.81 -18.63
N MET A 176 32.65 -2.62 -17.53
CA MET A 176 33.13 -2.91 -16.17
C MET A 176 32.98 -4.40 -15.79
N GLY A 177 32.55 -5.27 -16.70
CA GLY A 177 32.43 -6.70 -16.46
C GLY A 177 31.07 -7.13 -15.89
N CYS A 178 30.08 -6.25 -15.83
CA CYS A 178 28.72 -6.58 -15.38
C CYS A 178 27.85 -7.08 -16.53
N VAL A 179 26.96 -8.04 -16.25
CA VAL A 179 25.82 -8.34 -17.13
C VAL A 179 24.70 -7.36 -16.79
N VAL A 180 24.23 -6.59 -17.76
CA VAL A 180 23.27 -5.50 -17.52
C VAL A 180 21.99 -5.76 -18.29
N PHE A 181 20.86 -5.74 -17.61
CA PHE A 181 19.56 -5.81 -18.25
C PHE A 181 18.81 -4.49 -18.09
N PHE A 182 18.61 -3.79 -19.21
CA PHE A 182 17.83 -2.57 -19.29
C PHE A 182 16.46 -2.88 -19.85
N TYR A 183 15.45 -2.86 -18.99
CA TYR A 183 14.10 -3.32 -19.30
C TYR A 183 13.11 -2.18 -19.34
N ASP A 184 12.12 -2.33 -20.21
CA ASP A 184 11.10 -1.33 -20.47
C ASP A 184 10.08 -1.29 -19.33
N MET A 185 9.81 -0.08 -18.83
CA MET A 185 8.65 0.18 -17.99
C MET A 185 7.36 0.16 -18.83
N LEU A 186 6.22 -0.03 -18.17
CA LEU A 186 4.91 -0.10 -18.83
C LEU A 186 4.67 1.07 -19.77
N GLY A 187 4.26 0.79 -21.00
CA GLY A 187 3.92 1.79 -22.01
C GLY A 187 5.10 2.52 -22.63
N ASN A 188 6.32 1.99 -22.50
CA ASN A 188 7.53 2.60 -23.04
C ASN A 188 8.25 1.69 -24.03
N ALA A 189 8.84 2.26 -25.08
CA ALA A 189 9.59 1.52 -26.09
C ALA A 189 8.78 0.32 -26.64
N ASP A 190 9.24 -0.93 -26.46
CA ASP A 190 8.50 -2.11 -26.95
C ASP A 190 7.49 -2.68 -25.94
N SER A 191 7.40 -2.12 -24.72
CA SER A 191 6.38 -2.50 -23.73
C SER A 191 5.01 -1.86 -24.06
N MET A 192 4.53 -2.10 -25.28
CA MET A 192 3.40 -1.42 -25.91
C MET A 192 2.01 -1.98 -25.59
N GLN A 193 1.92 -3.11 -24.89
CA GLN A 193 0.62 -3.74 -24.55
C GLN A 193 -0.25 -2.83 -23.66
N PHE A 194 0.38 -1.92 -22.92
CA PHE A 194 -0.29 -0.86 -22.16
C PHE A 194 0.09 0.51 -22.75
N PRO A 195 -0.69 1.08 -23.67
CA PRO A 195 -0.28 2.29 -24.39
C PRO A 195 -0.17 3.55 -23.52
N GLU A 196 -0.71 3.53 -22.31
CA GLU A 196 -0.46 4.58 -21.31
C GLU A 196 -0.63 3.96 -19.92
N HIS A 197 0.28 4.30 -19.02
CA HIS A 197 0.36 3.80 -17.64
C HIS A 197 -0.01 4.86 -16.60
N ARG A 198 -0.22 6.10 -17.04
CA ARG A 198 -0.69 7.24 -16.24
C ARG A 198 -2.16 7.51 -16.54
N ARG A 199 -3.09 6.84 -15.86
CA ARG A 199 -4.52 6.87 -16.20
C ARG A 199 -5.44 7.14 -15.02
N GLY A 200 -6.62 7.69 -15.31
CA GLY A 200 -7.74 7.80 -14.39
C GLY A 200 -8.79 6.69 -14.60
N PRO A 201 -9.91 6.76 -13.85
CA PRO A 201 -11.01 5.81 -13.97
C PRO A 201 -11.69 5.88 -15.35
N ARG A 202 -12.02 4.73 -15.95
CA ARG A 202 -12.66 4.67 -17.28
C ARG A 202 -13.92 3.79 -17.26
N PRO A 203 -15.08 4.25 -17.78
CA PRO A 203 -16.33 3.49 -17.76
C PRO A 203 -16.23 2.09 -18.38
N GLU A 204 -15.54 1.97 -19.53
CA GLU A 204 -15.37 0.72 -20.27
C GLU A 204 -14.51 -0.33 -19.55
N THR A 205 -13.83 0.07 -18.48
CA THR A 205 -13.01 -0.79 -17.62
C THR A 205 -13.57 -0.97 -16.21
N ASN A 206 -14.80 -0.51 -15.94
CA ASN A 206 -15.42 -0.58 -14.61
C ASN A 206 -16.52 -1.65 -14.52
N GLY A 207 -16.40 -2.74 -15.29
CA GLY A 207 -17.36 -3.84 -15.26
C GLY A 207 -17.35 -4.62 -13.94
N GLU A 208 -18.49 -5.22 -13.61
CA GLU A 208 -18.70 -5.94 -12.34
C GLU A 208 -18.25 -7.41 -12.41
N LYS A 209 -18.29 -8.03 -13.60
CA LYS A 209 -17.97 -9.47 -13.76
C LYS A 209 -16.49 -9.71 -14.05
N MET A 210 -16.03 -10.90 -13.71
CA MET A 210 -14.67 -11.37 -14.01
C MET A 210 -14.35 -11.20 -15.50
N GLY A 211 -13.25 -10.51 -15.81
CA GLY A 211 -12.85 -10.18 -17.18
C GLY A 211 -13.46 -8.91 -17.77
N GLU A 212 -14.29 -8.17 -17.03
CA GLU A 212 -14.88 -6.91 -17.52
C GLU A 212 -14.19 -5.65 -16.97
N TRP A 213 -13.27 -5.78 -16.00
CA TRP A 213 -12.59 -4.62 -15.39
C TRP A 213 -11.12 -4.49 -15.77
N GLY A 214 -10.62 -3.25 -15.78
CA GLY A 214 -9.22 -2.88 -15.96
C GLY A 214 -8.66 -2.12 -14.75
N PHE A 215 -7.42 -1.64 -14.84
CA PHE A 215 -6.79 -0.84 -13.79
C PHE A 215 -7.57 0.45 -13.50
N VAL A 216 -7.40 0.97 -12.28
CA VAL A 216 -8.07 2.19 -11.78
C VAL A 216 -9.59 2.05 -11.59
N SER A 217 -10.18 0.92 -11.99
CA SER A 217 -11.56 0.57 -11.65
C SER A 217 -11.74 0.28 -10.16
N LYS A 218 -13.01 0.24 -9.72
CA LYS A 218 -13.35 -0.16 -8.36
C LYS A 218 -12.91 -1.60 -8.07
N ASN A 219 -13.15 -2.53 -8.99
CA ASN A 219 -12.79 -3.94 -8.81
C ASN A 219 -11.27 -4.15 -8.78
N ALA A 220 -10.51 -3.45 -9.63
CA ALA A 220 -9.05 -3.47 -9.56
C ALA A 220 -8.54 -2.95 -8.19
N SER A 221 -9.10 -1.83 -7.69
CA SER A 221 -8.72 -1.28 -6.38
C SER A 221 -9.12 -2.20 -5.21
N ALA A 222 -10.31 -2.81 -5.28
CA ALA A 222 -10.76 -3.81 -4.31
C ALA A 222 -9.90 -5.08 -4.31
N ARG A 223 -9.09 -5.28 -5.36
CA ARG A 223 -8.17 -6.41 -5.52
C ARG A 223 -6.68 -6.02 -5.49
N LEU A 224 -6.36 -4.75 -5.23
CA LEU A 224 -4.99 -4.19 -5.25
C LEU A 224 -4.25 -4.39 -6.60
N GLN A 225 -5.00 -4.47 -7.70
CA GLN A 225 -4.46 -4.52 -9.06
C GLN A 225 -4.17 -3.09 -9.52
N THR A 226 -2.89 -2.76 -9.69
CA THR A 226 -2.45 -1.41 -10.08
C THR A 226 -1.33 -1.46 -11.12
N ASN A 227 -1.18 -0.40 -11.92
CA ASN A 227 -0.02 -0.25 -12.81
C ASN A 227 1.30 -0.31 -12.04
N PHE A 228 1.35 0.32 -10.86
CA PHE A 228 2.51 0.27 -9.96
C PHE A 228 2.85 -1.16 -9.53
N GLY A 229 1.84 -1.95 -9.15
CA GLY A 229 1.98 -3.35 -8.78
C GLY A 229 2.50 -4.22 -9.94
N LEU A 230 1.93 -4.05 -11.13
CA LEU A 230 2.38 -4.76 -12.33
C LEU A 230 3.82 -4.40 -12.70
N GLN A 231 4.19 -3.12 -12.64
CA GLN A 231 5.55 -2.67 -12.94
C GLN A 231 6.58 -3.19 -11.91
N THR A 232 6.19 -3.27 -10.64
CA THR A 232 7.02 -3.89 -9.59
C THR A 232 7.18 -5.38 -9.83
N TRP A 233 6.09 -6.07 -10.22
CA TRP A 233 6.15 -7.48 -10.61
C TRP A 233 7.07 -7.69 -11.82
N ASN A 234 6.97 -6.87 -12.86
CA ASN A 234 7.86 -6.92 -14.02
C ASN A 234 9.33 -6.75 -13.61
N SER A 235 9.62 -5.92 -12.60
CA SER A 235 10.97 -5.77 -12.04
C SER A 235 11.44 -7.04 -11.31
N ILE A 236 10.59 -7.67 -10.50
CA ILE A 236 10.89 -8.97 -9.85
C ILE A 236 11.12 -10.07 -10.91
N ARG A 237 10.33 -10.08 -11.97
CA ARG A 237 10.47 -11.04 -13.07
C ARG A 237 11.70 -10.78 -13.93
N SER A 238 12.14 -9.52 -14.04
CA SER A 238 13.43 -9.15 -14.64
C SER A 238 14.61 -9.65 -13.80
N LEU A 239 14.47 -9.68 -12.47
CA LEU A 239 15.43 -10.30 -11.56
C LEU A 239 15.47 -11.83 -11.73
N ASP A 240 14.31 -12.47 -11.88
CA ASP A 240 14.25 -13.90 -12.20
C ASP A 240 14.93 -14.20 -13.55
N PHE A 241 14.74 -13.35 -14.56
CA PHE A 241 15.39 -13.47 -15.86
C PHE A 241 16.92 -13.35 -15.75
N ILE A 242 17.46 -12.28 -15.16
CA ILE A 242 18.92 -12.08 -15.12
C ILE A 242 19.62 -13.18 -14.34
N LEU A 243 19.00 -13.68 -13.25
CA LEU A 243 19.53 -14.78 -12.44
C LEU A 243 19.44 -16.15 -13.14
N SER A 244 18.61 -16.28 -14.17
CA SER A 244 18.57 -17.50 -15.00
C SER A 244 19.72 -17.59 -16.01
N LEU A 245 20.44 -16.49 -16.26
CA LEU A 245 21.52 -16.44 -17.23
C LEU A 245 22.77 -17.14 -16.68
N ALA A 246 23.34 -18.03 -17.48
CA ALA A 246 24.63 -18.65 -17.16
C ALA A 246 25.72 -17.59 -16.97
N GLY A 247 26.51 -17.73 -15.89
CA GLY A 247 27.61 -16.81 -15.57
C GLY A 247 27.22 -15.56 -14.80
N VAL A 248 25.95 -15.39 -14.38
CA VAL A 248 25.55 -14.31 -13.46
C VAL A 248 25.74 -14.75 -12.01
N ASP A 249 26.33 -13.87 -11.20
CA ASP A 249 26.61 -14.06 -9.79
C ASP A 249 25.42 -13.58 -8.94
N ALA A 250 24.68 -14.53 -8.36
CA ALA A 250 23.52 -14.24 -7.52
C ALA A 250 23.84 -13.44 -6.26
N ASN A 251 25.12 -13.36 -5.84
CA ASN A 251 25.54 -12.59 -4.67
C ASN A 251 26.05 -11.17 -5.02
N ARG A 252 25.98 -10.78 -6.30
CA ARG A 252 26.40 -9.46 -6.78
C ARG A 252 25.39 -8.91 -7.78
N ILE A 253 24.20 -8.64 -7.29
CA ILE A 253 23.08 -8.06 -8.05
C ILE A 253 22.79 -6.64 -7.56
N LEU A 254 22.80 -5.68 -8.49
CA LEU A 254 22.42 -4.30 -8.22
C LEU A 254 21.15 -3.93 -9.00
N VAL A 255 20.30 -3.11 -8.40
CA VAL A 255 19.23 -2.42 -9.13
C VAL A 255 19.46 -0.91 -9.08
N THR A 256 19.28 -0.25 -10.21
CA THR A 256 19.40 1.21 -10.34
C THR A 256 18.42 1.77 -11.34
N GLY A 257 18.05 3.03 -11.16
CA GLY A 257 17.16 3.79 -12.02
C GLY A 257 17.08 5.23 -11.52
N ALA A 258 16.54 6.12 -12.35
CA ALA A 258 16.30 7.51 -11.98
C ALA A 258 14.81 7.84 -12.04
N SER A 259 14.34 8.80 -11.23
CA SER A 259 12.94 9.25 -11.22
C SER A 259 11.98 8.08 -10.93
N GLY A 260 10.95 7.85 -11.76
CA GLY A 260 10.10 6.65 -11.66
C GLY A 260 10.86 5.31 -11.66
N GLY A 261 12.03 5.24 -12.30
CA GLY A 261 12.91 4.08 -12.25
C GLY A 261 13.61 3.91 -10.90
N ALA A 262 13.88 5.01 -10.20
CA ALA A 262 14.36 4.98 -8.82
C ALA A 262 13.25 4.54 -7.85
N THR A 263 11.99 4.92 -8.11
CA THR A 263 10.83 4.37 -7.40
C THR A 263 10.82 2.85 -7.48
N GLN A 264 10.91 2.29 -8.70
CA GLN A 264 10.97 0.84 -8.88
C GLN A 264 12.22 0.21 -8.26
N THR A 265 13.37 0.90 -8.32
CA THR A 265 14.61 0.47 -7.65
C THR A 265 14.39 0.29 -6.15
N MET A 266 13.77 1.26 -5.47
CA MET A 266 13.49 1.14 -4.04
C MET A 266 12.54 -0.04 -3.75
N MET A 267 11.45 -0.18 -4.52
CA MET A 267 10.46 -1.24 -4.27
C MET A 267 11.06 -2.63 -4.42
N VAL A 268 11.72 -2.93 -5.54
CA VAL A 268 12.26 -4.27 -5.78
C VAL A 268 13.42 -4.57 -4.82
N SER A 269 14.24 -3.57 -4.48
CA SER A 269 15.33 -3.77 -3.53
C SER A 269 14.82 -4.07 -2.12
N ALA A 270 13.73 -3.43 -1.69
CA ALA A 270 13.10 -3.72 -0.41
C ALA A 270 12.40 -5.09 -0.39
N LEU A 271 11.72 -5.47 -1.49
CA LEU A 271 10.92 -6.69 -1.56
C LEU A 271 11.74 -7.97 -1.80
N ASP A 272 12.89 -7.88 -2.43
CA ASP A 272 13.65 -9.05 -2.88
C ASP A 272 15.09 -9.01 -2.38
N GLU A 273 15.40 -9.92 -1.44
CA GLU A 273 16.72 -10.02 -0.81
C GLU A 273 17.83 -10.44 -1.78
N ARG A 274 17.48 -11.01 -2.95
CA ARG A 274 18.45 -11.34 -4.00
C ARG A 274 19.08 -10.08 -4.62
N VAL A 275 18.46 -8.91 -4.45
CA VAL A 275 19.11 -7.62 -4.75
C VAL A 275 20.14 -7.34 -3.67
N THR A 276 21.42 -7.45 -4.00
CA THR A 276 22.50 -7.28 -3.01
C THR A 276 22.95 -5.83 -2.81
N ALA A 277 22.58 -4.91 -3.72
CA ALA A 277 22.88 -3.49 -3.63
C ALA A 277 21.82 -2.65 -4.37
N SER A 278 21.55 -1.43 -3.90
CA SER A 278 20.53 -0.54 -4.47
C SER A 278 21.10 0.85 -4.75
N PHE A 279 20.79 1.42 -5.91
CA PHE A 279 21.24 2.76 -6.28
C PHE A 279 20.12 3.59 -6.94
N PRO A 280 19.11 4.07 -6.19
CA PRO A 280 18.06 4.96 -6.70
C PRO A 280 18.58 6.40 -6.89
N CYS A 281 18.37 6.95 -8.08
CA CYS A 281 18.79 8.32 -8.43
C CYS A 281 17.61 9.31 -8.49
N VAL A 282 17.83 10.52 -7.97
CA VAL A 282 16.94 11.69 -8.13
C VAL A 282 15.46 11.42 -7.84
N MET A 283 15.19 10.67 -6.75
CA MET A 283 13.81 10.34 -6.33
C MET A 283 13.62 10.24 -4.81
N VAL A 284 14.63 9.75 -4.09
CA VAL A 284 14.58 9.64 -2.63
C VAL A 284 14.50 11.05 -2.05
N SER A 285 13.37 11.39 -1.43
CA SER A 285 13.11 12.71 -0.88
C SER A 285 12.06 12.66 0.23
N THR A 286 12.07 13.68 1.08
CA THR A 286 10.98 13.97 2.02
C THR A 286 9.87 14.83 1.40
N ALA A 287 9.98 15.18 0.12
CA ALA A 287 9.06 16.07 -0.59
C ALA A 287 8.22 15.27 -1.61
N MET A 288 8.30 15.57 -2.91
CA MET A 288 7.50 14.90 -3.94
C MET A 288 7.74 13.39 -3.96
N GLN A 289 6.67 12.62 -3.76
CA GLN A 289 6.76 11.17 -3.53
C GLN A 289 6.63 10.30 -4.80
N GLY A 290 6.14 10.84 -5.91
CA GLY A 290 5.98 10.14 -7.19
C GLY A 290 4.78 10.70 -7.96
N GLY A 291 5.02 11.22 -9.15
CA GLY A 291 4.02 12.01 -9.89
C GLY A 291 3.05 11.18 -10.72
N CYS A 292 3.37 9.92 -10.99
CA CYS A 292 2.60 9.01 -11.85
C CYS A 292 1.83 7.95 -11.06
N THR A 293 0.74 7.42 -11.63
CA THR A 293 0.01 6.28 -11.05
C THR A 293 0.81 4.98 -11.07
N CYS A 294 1.90 4.89 -11.84
CA CYS A 294 2.83 3.76 -11.77
C CYS A 294 3.92 3.92 -10.70
N GLU A 295 3.86 4.96 -9.88
CA GLU A 295 4.76 5.23 -8.74
C GLU A 295 4.01 5.25 -7.40
N ASN A 296 2.71 4.96 -7.45
CA ASN A 296 1.80 5.05 -6.32
C ASN A 296 0.90 3.80 -6.28
N GLY A 297 0.80 3.19 -5.10
CA GLY A 297 -0.15 2.13 -4.79
C GLY A 297 -0.98 2.49 -3.56
N HIS A 298 -2.10 1.80 -3.36
CA HIS A 298 -2.89 1.93 -2.14
C HIS A 298 -2.03 1.58 -0.92
N TYR A 299 -2.16 2.31 0.20
CA TYR A 299 -1.44 2.16 1.46
C TYR A 299 0.07 2.48 1.49
N LEU A 300 0.69 2.75 0.34
CA LEU A 300 2.16 2.76 0.18
C LEU A 300 2.87 3.74 1.10
N ARG A 301 2.27 4.90 1.37
CA ARG A 301 2.87 6.04 2.08
C ARG A 301 2.02 6.50 3.27
N ILE A 302 1.21 5.60 3.81
CA ILE A 302 0.55 5.85 5.09
C ILE A 302 1.56 5.59 6.20
N GLY A 303 2.00 6.66 6.87
CA GLY A 303 2.98 6.60 7.97
C GLY A 303 4.40 6.23 7.54
N GLN A 304 4.73 6.42 6.25
CA GLN A 304 6.07 6.25 5.69
C GLN A 304 6.25 7.04 4.39
N GLY A 305 7.49 7.42 4.05
CA GLY A 305 7.83 8.08 2.79
C GLY A 305 8.88 7.34 1.96
N ASN A 306 9.36 7.98 0.89
CA ASN A 306 10.46 7.45 0.07
C ASN A 306 11.76 7.27 0.88
N ILE A 307 11.98 8.04 1.97
CA ILE A 307 13.12 7.81 2.86
C ILE A 307 13.00 6.46 3.59
N ASP A 308 11.86 6.15 4.20
CA ASP A 308 11.61 4.85 4.84
C ASP A 308 11.76 3.69 3.85
N ILE A 309 11.22 3.83 2.64
CA ILE A 309 11.25 2.78 1.62
C ILE A 309 12.68 2.54 1.13
N ALA A 310 13.47 3.59 0.90
CA ALA A 310 14.90 3.45 0.59
C ALA A 310 15.67 2.81 1.75
N ALA A 311 15.35 3.18 3.00
CA ALA A 311 15.97 2.66 4.20
C ALA A 311 15.81 1.13 4.35
N ALA A 312 14.71 0.55 3.86
CA ALA A 312 14.42 -0.89 3.94
C ALA A 312 15.44 -1.79 3.21
N VAL A 313 16.40 -1.23 2.47
CA VAL A 313 17.54 -1.97 1.91
C VAL A 313 18.57 -2.34 2.98
N ALA A 314 18.66 -1.58 4.07
CA ALA A 314 19.65 -1.74 5.12
C ALA A 314 19.64 -3.18 5.70
N PRO A 315 20.79 -3.81 5.99
CA PRO A 315 22.14 -3.25 5.98
C PRO A 315 22.87 -3.36 4.63
N ARG A 316 22.17 -3.76 3.55
CA ARG A 316 22.80 -3.91 2.22
C ARG A 316 23.26 -2.54 1.68
N PRO A 317 24.26 -2.49 0.79
CA PRO A 317 24.70 -1.26 0.15
C PRO A 317 23.55 -0.44 -0.48
N LEU A 318 23.48 0.84 -0.11
CA LEU A 318 22.54 1.84 -0.62
C LEU A 318 23.32 3.12 -1.02
N GLY A 319 23.31 3.43 -2.31
CA GLY A 319 23.81 4.71 -2.83
C GLY A 319 22.68 5.57 -3.38
N LEU A 320 22.73 6.88 -3.20
CA LEU A 320 21.69 7.82 -3.65
C LEU A 320 22.30 8.98 -4.44
N THR A 321 21.52 9.57 -5.35
CA THR A 321 21.85 10.89 -5.93
C THR A 321 20.69 11.86 -5.79
N ALA A 322 21.01 13.14 -5.65
CA ALA A 322 20.09 14.28 -5.65
C ALA A 322 20.47 15.30 -6.72
N ALA A 323 19.49 16.08 -7.17
CA ALA A 323 19.60 17.10 -8.21
C ALA A 323 18.76 18.35 -7.84
N ASP A 324 18.81 19.38 -8.68
CA ASP A 324 17.94 20.56 -8.60
C ASP A 324 16.50 20.20 -9.05
N ASP A 325 15.84 19.43 -8.19
CA ASP A 325 14.46 18.98 -8.29
C ASP A 325 13.89 18.73 -6.88
N TRP A 326 12.85 17.89 -6.74
CA TRP A 326 12.27 17.55 -5.45
C TRP A 326 13.24 16.87 -4.46
N THR A 327 14.41 16.43 -4.90
CA THR A 327 15.48 15.88 -4.06
C THR A 327 16.47 16.92 -3.55
N ILE A 328 16.33 18.20 -3.92
CA ILE A 328 17.28 19.26 -3.57
C ILE A 328 17.55 19.36 -2.06
N ASP A 329 16.52 19.17 -1.26
CA ASP A 329 16.58 19.23 0.21
C ASP A 329 17.05 17.91 0.85
N LEU A 330 17.40 16.87 0.08
CA LEU A 330 17.73 15.54 0.63
C LEU A 330 18.91 15.60 1.62
N LYS A 331 19.87 16.49 1.37
CA LYS A 331 21.07 16.65 2.20
C LYS A 331 20.70 17.11 3.61
N GLU A 332 19.75 18.02 3.72
CA GLU A 332 19.26 18.58 4.97
C GLU A 332 18.12 17.74 5.57
N LYS A 333 17.29 17.12 4.71
CA LYS A 333 16.06 16.40 5.06
C LYS A 333 16.10 14.97 4.49
N GLY A 334 16.39 14.00 5.35
CA GLY A 334 16.37 12.56 5.02
C GLY A 334 17.75 11.90 4.96
N HIS A 335 18.77 12.54 4.39
CA HIS A 335 20.15 12.00 4.43
C HIS A 335 20.65 11.78 5.87
N PRO A 336 20.49 12.73 6.82
CA PRO A 336 20.94 12.52 8.20
C PRO A 336 20.26 11.30 8.86
N ASP A 337 18.99 11.05 8.53
CA ASP A 337 18.23 9.92 9.06
C ASP A 337 18.79 8.58 8.55
N LEU A 338 19.07 8.48 7.25
CA LEU A 338 19.65 7.28 6.65
C LEU A 338 21.09 7.04 7.15
N GLU A 339 21.92 8.08 7.24
CA GLU A 339 23.27 7.94 7.78
C GLU A 339 23.22 7.44 9.23
N LYS A 340 22.37 8.04 10.06
CA LYS A 340 22.18 7.65 11.46
C LYS A 340 21.68 6.21 11.57
N LEU A 341 20.75 5.79 10.71
CA LEU A 341 20.27 4.41 10.67
C LEU A 341 21.40 3.43 10.34
N TYR A 342 22.15 3.67 9.26
CA TYR A 342 23.25 2.79 8.85
C TYR A 342 24.37 2.76 9.90
N GLN A 343 24.65 3.87 10.57
CA GLN A 343 25.54 3.90 11.73
C GLN A 343 24.99 3.07 12.89
N MET A 344 23.72 3.27 13.26
CA MET A 344 23.06 2.58 14.37
C MET A 344 23.12 1.06 14.20
N ILE A 345 22.89 0.54 12.98
CA ILE A 345 22.92 -0.90 12.72
C ILE A 345 24.33 -1.47 12.53
N GLY A 346 25.36 -0.62 12.43
CA GLY A 346 26.76 -1.04 12.27
C GLY A 346 27.19 -1.25 10.82
N ALA A 347 26.48 -0.64 9.86
CA ALA A 347 26.72 -0.78 8.42
C ALA A 347 27.07 0.56 7.75
N ARG A 348 27.62 1.55 8.48
CA ARG A 348 27.88 2.91 7.94
C ARG A 348 28.59 2.92 6.57
N GLY A 349 29.56 2.04 6.36
CA GLY A 349 30.30 1.93 5.09
C GLY A 349 29.48 1.41 3.89
N ASN A 350 28.23 1.02 4.10
CA ASN A 350 27.30 0.58 3.05
C ASN A 350 26.37 1.70 2.59
N TYR A 351 26.45 2.91 3.15
CA TYR A 351 25.60 4.03 2.75
C TYR A 351 26.41 5.18 2.16
N GLU A 352 25.97 5.70 1.02
CA GLU A 352 26.46 6.96 0.46
C GLU A 352 25.35 7.75 -0.23
N ALA A 353 25.49 9.08 -0.25
CA ALA A 353 24.59 9.98 -0.96
C ALA A 353 25.40 11.08 -1.64
N HIS A 354 25.01 11.43 -2.86
CA HIS A 354 25.69 12.42 -3.70
C HIS A 354 24.73 13.55 -4.07
N PHE A 355 25.17 14.79 -3.87
CA PHE A 355 24.31 15.99 -3.92
C PHE A 355 24.74 16.92 -5.06
N ASP A 356 24.56 16.48 -6.29
CA ASP A 356 24.93 17.23 -7.49
C ASP A 356 23.83 18.24 -7.89
N ILE A 357 23.38 19.02 -6.91
CA ILE A 357 22.19 19.89 -6.95
C ILE A 357 22.33 21.15 -7.82
N HIS A 358 23.39 21.26 -8.60
CA HIS A 358 23.53 22.30 -9.63
C HIS A 358 23.07 21.80 -11.01
N PHE A 359 22.90 20.48 -11.17
CA PHE A 359 22.27 19.90 -12.36
C PHE A 359 20.77 19.73 -12.13
N LYS A 360 19.96 19.95 -13.18
CA LYS A 360 18.51 19.67 -13.18
C LYS A 360 18.24 18.16 -13.12
N HIS A 361 16.99 17.76 -12.96
CA HIS A 361 16.57 16.34 -12.92
C HIS A 361 17.22 15.46 -14.00
N ASN A 362 18.10 14.52 -13.63
CA ASN A 362 18.97 13.80 -14.59
C ASN A 362 19.41 12.40 -14.13
N TYR A 363 20.11 11.69 -15.04
CA TYR A 363 21.05 10.62 -14.71
C TYR A 363 22.34 10.78 -15.55
N ASN A 364 22.98 11.92 -15.37
CA ASN A 364 24.08 12.44 -16.17
C ASN A 364 25.42 11.74 -15.85
N HIS A 365 26.49 12.13 -16.53
CA HIS A 365 27.82 11.53 -16.39
C HIS A 365 28.34 11.58 -14.94
N VAL A 366 28.05 12.64 -14.19
CA VAL A 366 28.48 12.79 -12.79
C VAL A 366 27.77 11.77 -11.90
N SER A 367 26.44 11.69 -11.98
CA SER A 367 25.64 10.67 -11.28
C SER A 367 26.02 9.24 -11.68
N ARG A 368 26.31 9.01 -12.96
CA ARG A 368 26.78 7.70 -13.45
C ARG A 368 28.16 7.35 -12.89
N THR A 369 29.06 8.32 -12.77
CA THR A 369 30.39 8.10 -12.18
C THR A 369 30.29 7.68 -10.71
N HIS A 370 29.36 8.25 -9.94
CA HIS A 370 29.07 7.79 -8.58
C HIS A 370 28.61 6.33 -8.57
N LEU A 371 27.64 5.97 -9.43
CA LEU A 371 27.22 4.57 -9.59
C LEU A 371 28.40 3.64 -9.93
N TYR A 372 29.27 4.02 -10.87
CA TYR A 372 30.39 3.17 -11.28
C TYR A 372 31.38 2.94 -10.14
N GLN A 373 31.65 3.95 -9.33
CA GLN A 373 32.51 3.82 -8.15
C GLN A 373 31.86 2.91 -7.09
N PHE A 374 30.56 3.09 -6.85
CA PHE A 374 29.78 2.24 -5.95
C PHE A 374 29.84 0.77 -6.37
N VAL A 375 29.57 0.47 -7.65
CA VAL A 375 29.64 -0.87 -8.22
C VAL A 375 31.06 -1.44 -8.13
N ASN A 376 32.08 -0.67 -8.51
CA ASN A 376 33.48 -1.11 -8.46
C ASN A 376 33.88 -1.54 -7.04
N ARG A 377 33.49 -0.76 -6.03
CA ARG A 377 33.78 -1.01 -4.61
C ARG A 377 33.00 -2.22 -4.08
N HIS A 378 31.66 -2.20 -4.18
CA HIS A 378 30.82 -3.21 -3.54
C HIS A 378 30.85 -4.57 -4.25
N PHE A 379 31.10 -4.61 -5.56
CA PHE A 379 31.24 -5.87 -6.30
C PHE A 379 32.68 -6.33 -6.49
N GLY A 380 33.65 -5.52 -6.03
CA GLY A 380 35.08 -5.81 -6.06
C GLY A 380 35.57 -6.08 -7.48
N LEU A 381 35.32 -5.14 -8.40
CA LEU A 381 35.70 -5.31 -9.80
C LEU A 381 37.20 -5.15 -10.06
N GLY A 382 37.93 -4.53 -9.12
CA GLY A 382 39.38 -4.35 -9.19
C GLY A 382 39.83 -3.25 -10.15
N LEU A 383 38.92 -2.37 -10.58
CA LEU A 383 39.27 -1.26 -11.48
C LEU A 383 39.91 -0.11 -10.69
N LYS A 384 40.87 0.58 -11.33
CA LYS A 384 41.48 1.79 -10.77
C LYS A 384 40.43 2.90 -10.70
N SER A 385 40.24 3.48 -9.51
CA SER A 385 39.36 4.64 -9.31
C SER A 385 40.06 5.96 -9.66
N PRO A 386 39.33 6.98 -10.15
CA PRO A 386 37.91 6.91 -10.52
C PRO A 386 37.71 6.07 -11.79
N VAL A 387 36.62 5.30 -11.84
CA VAL A 387 36.24 4.58 -13.05
C VAL A 387 35.64 5.58 -14.02
N LEU A 388 36.36 5.88 -15.10
CA LEU A 388 35.94 6.87 -16.09
C LEU A 388 35.20 6.21 -17.24
N GLU A 389 34.08 6.82 -17.61
CA GLU A 389 33.33 6.46 -18.82
C GLU A 389 34.17 6.69 -20.08
N ARG A 390 33.96 5.85 -21.09
CA ARG A 390 34.47 6.03 -22.45
C ARG A 390 33.30 6.19 -23.42
N ASP A 391 33.54 6.89 -24.52
CA ASP A 391 32.53 7.04 -25.59
C ASP A 391 32.14 5.67 -26.20
N PHE A 392 31.00 5.64 -26.89
CA PHE A 392 30.42 4.42 -27.44
C PHE A 392 29.69 4.68 -28.74
N ASN A 393 29.41 3.62 -29.52
CA ASN A 393 28.57 3.73 -30.70
C ASN A 393 27.11 3.74 -30.27
N LEU A 394 26.41 4.82 -30.61
CA LEU A 394 25.00 4.97 -30.28
C LEU A 394 24.15 4.07 -31.17
N LEU A 395 23.31 3.22 -30.57
CA LEU A 395 22.38 2.36 -31.28
C LEU A 395 21.01 3.03 -31.43
N GLU A 396 20.41 2.90 -32.61
CA GLU A 396 19.10 3.49 -32.91
C GLU A 396 17.94 2.53 -32.60
N LYS A 397 16.71 3.03 -32.67
CA LYS A 397 15.48 2.25 -32.46
C LYS A 397 15.44 0.97 -33.30
N LYS A 398 15.83 1.03 -34.57
CA LYS A 398 15.86 -0.14 -35.46
C LYS A 398 16.78 -1.23 -34.95
N GLU A 399 17.88 -0.88 -34.31
CA GLU A 399 18.89 -1.80 -33.76
C GLU A 399 18.49 -2.30 -32.38
N LEU A 400 17.83 -1.48 -31.57
CA LEU A 400 17.44 -1.86 -30.22
C LEU A 400 16.09 -2.59 -30.14
N SER A 401 15.18 -2.42 -31.12
CA SER A 401 13.87 -3.05 -31.05
C SER A 401 13.93 -4.58 -30.99
N VAL A 402 13.11 -5.14 -30.09
CA VAL A 402 13.03 -6.58 -29.80
C VAL A 402 12.08 -7.30 -30.75
N PHE A 403 11.15 -6.57 -31.36
CA PHE A 403 10.22 -7.13 -32.32
C PHE A 403 10.79 -7.05 -33.75
N ASN A 404 10.52 -8.10 -34.52
CA ASN A 404 10.88 -8.23 -35.95
C ASN A 404 9.97 -9.28 -36.61
N ASP A 405 10.23 -9.62 -37.87
CA ASP A 405 9.40 -10.59 -38.61
C ASP A 405 9.33 -11.99 -37.96
N LYS A 406 10.37 -12.40 -37.21
CA LYS A 406 10.39 -13.68 -36.47
C LYS A 406 9.78 -13.58 -35.06
N HIS A 407 9.72 -12.37 -34.51
CA HIS A 407 9.19 -12.05 -33.19
C HIS A 407 8.24 -10.85 -33.33
N PRO A 408 7.03 -11.03 -33.90
CA PRO A 408 6.14 -9.92 -34.18
C PRO A 408 5.65 -9.24 -32.89
N ALA A 409 5.40 -7.95 -32.98
CA ALA A 409 4.84 -7.18 -31.86
C ALA A 409 3.41 -7.65 -31.54
N PRO A 410 2.99 -7.59 -30.25
CA PRO A 410 1.60 -7.82 -29.87
C PRO A 410 0.65 -6.90 -30.62
N SER A 411 -0.51 -7.43 -31.03
CA SER A 411 -1.53 -6.67 -31.76
C SER A 411 -2.95 -7.13 -31.42
N GLY A 412 -3.96 -6.35 -31.84
CA GLY A 412 -5.37 -6.65 -31.55
C GLY A 412 -5.62 -6.77 -30.05
N ASP A 413 -6.21 -7.90 -29.64
CA ASP A 413 -6.58 -8.16 -28.24
C ASP A 413 -5.38 -8.35 -27.29
N GLN A 414 -4.16 -8.45 -27.81
CA GLN A 414 -2.93 -8.51 -27.00
C GLN A 414 -2.45 -7.12 -26.55
N THR A 415 -3.20 -6.07 -26.87
CA THR A 415 -2.88 -4.68 -26.53
C THR A 415 -4.10 -3.92 -26.04
N GLY A 416 -3.89 -2.85 -25.28
CA GLY A 416 -4.95 -1.92 -24.88
C GLY A 416 -5.94 -2.54 -23.89
N VAL A 417 -7.21 -2.12 -23.98
CA VAL A 417 -8.26 -2.51 -23.04
C VAL A 417 -8.51 -4.04 -22.99
N PRO A 418 -8.55 -4.78 -24.11
CA PRO A 418 -8.71 -6.24 -24.07
C PRO A 418 -7.60 -6.93 -23.26
N HIS A 419 -6.33 -6.56 -23.50
CA HIS A 419 -5.18 -7.09 -22.77
C HIS A 419 -5.22 -6.74 -21.29
N GLU A 420 -5.52 -5.49 -20.97
CA GLU A 420 -5.66 -5.02 -19.59
C GLU A 420 -6.70 -5.83 -18.81
N LYS A 421 -7.86 -6.10 -19.41
CA LYS A 421 -8.92 -6.93 -18.80
C LYS A 421 -8.49 -8.39 -18.64
N ALA A 422 -7.81 -8.95 -19.64
CA ALA A 422 -7.30 -10.32 -19.59
C ALA A 422 -6.26 -10.50 -18.48
N LEU A 423 -5.32 -9.55 -18.35
CA LEU A 423 -4.31 -9.55 -17.29
C LEU A 423 -4.95 -9.43 -15.90
N ASN A 424 -5.88 -8.50 -15.71
CA ASN A 424 -6.57 -8.33 -14.44
C ASN A 424 -7.41 -9.55 -14.06
N ARG A 425 -8.02 -10.21 -15.05
CA ARG A 425 -8.71 -11.49 -14.84
C ARG A 425 -7.76 -12.56 -14.35
N TRP A 426 -6.65 -12.79 -15.03
CA TRP A 426 -5.67 -13.80 -14.64
C TRP A 426 -5.16 -13.55 -13.21
N TRP A 427 -4.79 -12.31 -12.91
CA TRP A 427 -4.29 -11.94 -11.59
C TRP A 427 -5.37 -12.12 -10.50
N ALA A 428 -6.64 -11.83 -10.82
CA ALA A 428 -7.73 -12.05 -9.88
C ALA A 428 -7.98 -13.55 -9.64
N GLU A 429 -8.04 -14.36 -10.69
CA GLU A 429 -8.23 -15.82 -10.60
C GLU A 429 -7.09 -16.49 -9.80
N ASP A 430 -5.85 -16.08 -10.02
CA ASP A 430 -4.70 -16.57 -9.25
C ASP A 430 -4.79 -16.20 -7.76
N SER A 431 -5.09 -14.93 -7.47
CA SER A 431 -5.26 -14.48 -6.08
C SER A 431 -6.44 -15.13 -5.39
N ASP A 432 -7.56 -15.35 -6.09
CA ASP A 432 -8.75 -16.02 -5.55
C ASP A 432 -8.43 -17.48 -5.22
N LYS A 433 -7.68 -18.18 -6.08
CA LYS A 433 -7.22 -19.54 -5.81
C LYS A 433 -6.37 -19.61 -4.54
N GLN A 434 -5.42 -18.69 -4.38
CA GLN A 434 -4.54 -18.64 -3.21
C GLN A 434 -5.31 -18.30 -1.93
N ILE A 435 -6.18 -17.29 -1.96
CA ILE A 435 -6.90 -16.81 -0.78
C ILE A 435 -8.05 -17.74 -0.39
N ASN A 436 -8.78 -18.33 -1.34
CA ASN A 436 -9.86 -19.29 -1.03
C ASN A 436 -9.33 -20.53 -0.30
N ALA A 437 -8.08 -20.93 -0.54
CA ALA A 437 -7.43 -22.02 0.21
C ALA A 437 -7.23 -21.68 1.71
N LEU A 438 -7.24 -20.40 2.08
CA LEU A 438 -7.04 -19.89 3.45
C LEU A 438 -8.34 -19.54 4.16
N LEU A 439 -9.47 -19.48 3.46
CA LEU A 439 -10.79 -19.15 4.06
C LEU A 439 -11.40 -20.31 4.83
N ASN A 440 -10.80 -21.49 4.76
CA ASN A 440 -11.35 -22.69 5.39
C ASN A 440 -10.33 -23.54 6.16
N PRO A 441 -9.66 -22.97 7.18
CA PRO A 441 -8.67 -23.72 7.96
C PRO A 441 -9.33 -24.78 8.85
N LYS A 442 -8.76 -25.99 8.85
CA LYS A 442 -9.23 -27.18 9.58
C LYS A 442 -8.37 -27.50 10.81
N THR A 443 -7.18 -26.89 10.89
CA THR A 443 -6.18 -27.05 11.94
C THR A 443 -5.70 -25.67 12.41
N GLU A 444 -5.08 -25.61 13.59
CA GLU A 444 -4.46 -24.38 14.10
C GLU A 444 -3.30 -23.91 13.21
N GLU A 445 -2.55 -24.83 12.61
CA GLU A 445 -1.47 -24.52 11.67
C GLU A 445 -2.02 -23.87 10.39
N GLU A 446 -3.10 -24.42 9.83
CA GLU A 446 -3.78 -23.81 8.67
C GLU A 446 -4.33 -22.43 9.04
N PHE A 447 -4.89 -22.26 10.24
CA PHE A 447 -5.37 -20.96 10.73
C PHE A 447 -4.22 -19.95 10.93
N ALA A 448 -3.05 -20.40 11.38
CA ALA A 448 -1.87 -19.54 11.49
C ALA A 448 -1.44 -18.99 10.11
N LYS A 449 -1.54 -19.81 9.05
CA LYS A 449 -1.31 -19.35 7.66
C LYS A 449 -2.36 -18.33 7.22
N THR A 450 -3.63 -18.53 7.57
CA THR A 450 -4.69 -17.53 7.34
C THR A 450 -4.39 -16.22 8.07
N LYS A 451 -3.96 -16.29 9.33
CA LYS A 451 -3.62 -15.12 10.14
C LYS A 451 -2.41 -14.38 9.57
N ASP A 452 -1.37 -15.08 9.12
CA ASP A 452 -0.21 -14.43 8.51
C ASP A 452 -0.56 -13.74 7.18
N ALA A 453 -1.28 -14.44 6.29
CA ALA A 453 -1.62 -13.89 4.98
C ALA A 453 -2.75 -12.84 5.04
N ILE A 454 -3.95 -13.22 5.48
CA ILE A 454 -5.14 -12.35 5.51
C ILE A 454 -5.04 -11.38 6.68
N GLY A 455 -4.65 -11.84 7.88
CA GLY A 455 -4.48 -10.97 9.04
C GLY A 455 -3.33 -9.98 8.85
N GLY A 456 -2.19 -10.41 8.31
CA GLY A 456 -1.08 -9.52 7.96
C GLY A 456 -1.45 -8.48 6.90
N ALA A 457 -2.34 -8.81 5.96
CA ALA A 457 -2.90 -7.84 5.03
C ALA A 457 -3.84 -6.84 5.72
N LEU A 458 -4.73 -7.34 6.59
CA LEU A 458 -5.67 -6.53 7.36
C LEU A 458 -4.94 -5.52 8.26
N ASP A 459 -3.83 -5.92 8.86
CA ASP A 459 -2.98 -5.04 9.68
C ASP A 459 -2.52 -3.80 8.91
N VAL A 460 -2.21 -3.92 7.61
CA VAL A 460 -1.82 -2.78 6.76
C VAL A 460 -3.04 -2.00 6.26
N MET A 461 -4.10 -2.71 5.86
CA MET A 461 -5.32 -2.12 5.30
C MET A 461 -6.08 -1.27 6.33
N ILE A 462 -6.17 -1.76 7.57
CA ILE A 462 -6.67 -1.00 8.71
C ILE A 462 -5.57 -0.04 9.16
N GLY A 463 -4.34 -0.54 9.36
CA GLY A 463 -3.17 0.28 9.68
C GLY A 463 -3.12 0.81 11.11
N ARG A 464 -3.94 0.26 12.01
CA ARG A 464 -3.85 0.48 13.46
C ARG A 464 -4.07 -0.80 14.23
N LYS A 465 -3.46 -0.84 15.41
CA LYS A 465 -3.63 -1.88 16.42
C LYS A 465 -4.41 -1.31 17.61
N LEU A 466 -4.68 -2.15 18.60
CA LEU A 466 -5.26 -1.70 19.87
C LEU A 466 -4.35 -0.64 20.50
N PRO A 467 -4.85 0.57 20.84
CA PRO A 467 -4.09 1.57 21.58
C PRO A 467 -3.52 1.02 22.89
N ALA A 468 -2.34 1.50 23.28
CA ALA A 468 -1.71 1.11 24.54
C ALA A 468 -2.41 1.75 25.74
N LYS A 469 -2.12 1.25 26.95
CA LYS A 469 -2.60 1.86 28.21
C LYS A 469 -2.19 3.34 28.25
N GLY A 470 -3.15 4.23 28.52
CA GLY A 470 -2.95 5.68 28.56
C GLY A 470 -3.09 6.40 27.21
N GLU A 471 -3.21 5.66 26.10
CA GLU A 471 -3.44 6.26 24.78
C GLU A 471 -4.94 6.47 24.48
N ALA A 472 -5.84 5.87 25.28
CA ALA A 472 -7.30 5.98 25.13
C ALA A 472 -7.95 6.50 26.42
N ASN A 473 -8.61 7.65 26.35
CA ASN A 473 -9.24 8.34 27.48
C ASN A 473 -10.73 8.60 27.24
N TYR A 474 -11.43 9.08 28.25
CA TYR A 474 -12.82 9.53 28.13
C TYR A 474 -13.03 10.89 28.78
N GLU A 475 -13.53 11.82 27.98
CA GLU A 475 -13.96 13.14 28.43
C GLU A 475 -15.47 13.12 28.64
N LEU A 476 -15.90 13.26 29.89
CA LEU A 476 -17.31 13.32 30.25
C LEU A 476 -17.88 14.72 29.96
N VAL A 477 -18.93 14.78 29.15
CA VAL A 477 -19.61 16.04 28.80
C VAL A 477 -20.92 16.19 29.57
N SER A 478 -21.71 15.12 29.66
CA SER A 478 -22.96 15.13 30.42
C SER A 478 -23.20 13.81 31.13
N LYS A 479 -23.89 13.90 32.26
CA LYS A 479 -24.22 12.78 33.13
C LYS A 479 -25.66 12.92 33.61
N GLU A 480 -26.52 12.00 33.22
CA GLU A 480 -27.94 12.01 33.56
C GLU A 480 -28.38 10.68 34.17
N ALA A 481 -29.03 10.75 35.33
CA ALA A 481 -29.70 9.59 35.90
C ALA A 481 -31.01 9.35 35.13
N ARG A 482 -31.20 8.12 34.65
CA ARG A 482 -32.41 7.67 33.97
C ARG A 482 -33.01 6.48 34.73
N ASP A 483 -34.18 6.03 34.27
CA ASP A 483 -34.87 4.88 34.86
C ASP A 483 -34.02 3.60 34.73
N GLY A 484 -33.39 3.19 35.84
CA GLY A 484 -32.58 1.98 35.96
C GLY A 484 -31.10 2.08 35.53
N PHE A 485 -30.65 3.22 34.99
CA PHE A 485 -29.27 3.40 34.52
C PHE A 485 -28.80 4.87 34.59
N MET A 486 -27.50 5.08 34.49
CA MET A 486 -26.87 6.39 34.30
C MET A 486 -26.41 6.52 32.84
N GLU A 487 -26.84 7.57 32.14
CA GLU A 487 -26.27 7.92 30.83
C GLU A 487 -25.08 8.85 31.05
N LEU A 488 -23.92 8.44 30.54
CA LEU A 488 -22.69 9.23 30.50
C LEU A 488 -22.39 9.53 29.04
N CYS A 489 -22.63 10.76 28.58
CA CYS A 489 -22.32 11.16 27.22
C CYS A 489 -21.02 11.99 27.19
N GLY A 490 -20.21 11.78 26.16
CA GLY A 490 -18.87 12.33 26.11
C GLY A 490 -18.05 11.86 24.91
N LEU A 491 -16.74 12.06 24.99
CA LEU A 491 -15.78 11.78 23.92
C LEU A 491 -14.81 10.69 24.37
N VAL A 492 -14.73 9.59 23.61
CA VAL A 492 -13.59 8.66 23.73
C VAL A 492 -12.44 9.26 22.91
N GLN A 493 -11.29 9.49 23.55
CA GLN A 493 -10.16 10.20 22.93
C GLN A 493 -9.00 9.24 22.67
N ASN A 494 -8.42 9.29 21.47
CA ASN A 494 -7.13 8.68 21.17
C ASN A 494 -6.03 9.75 21.23
N THR A 495 -5.26 9.78 22.32
CA THR A 495 -4.27 10.86 22.54
C THR A 495 -3.06 10.74 21.64
N LYS A 496 -2.71 9.52 21.20
CA LYS A 496 -1.59 9.28 20.29
C LYS A 496 -1.85 9.84 18.89
N HIS A 497 -3.09 9.73 18.43
CA HIS A 497 -3.50 10.12 17.08
C HIS A 497 -4.30 11.42 17.03
N GLY A 498 -4.65 12.00 18.19
CA GLY A 498 -5.43 13.25 18.26
C GLY A 498 -6.84 13.07 17.71
N GLU A 499 -7.57 12.07 18.20
CA GLU A 499 -8.90 11.72 17.68
C GLU A 499 -9.95 11.72 18.78
N GLU A 500 -11.18 12.07 18.41
CA GLU A 500 -12.29 12.20 19.34
C GLU A 500 -13.53 11.51 18.79
N ILE A 501 -14.08 10.60 19.59
CA ILE A 501 -15.18 9.72 19.19
C ILE A 501 -16.37 10.02 20.11
N PRO A 502 -17.42 10.68 19.60
CA PRO A 502 -18.66 10.88 20.33
C PRO A 502 -19.28 9.55 20.76
N ALA A 503 -19.61 9.44 22.05
CA ALA A 503 -20.12 8.22 22.64
C ALA A 503 -21.20 8.50 23.69
N SER A 504 -22.14 7.56 23.83
CA SER A 504 -23.08 7.51 24.95
C SER A 504 -22.91 6.18 25.67
N PHE A 505 -22.56 6.25 26.95
CA PHE A 505 -22.31 5.09 27.80
C PHE A 505 -23.44 4.94 28.82
N LEU A 506 -24.20 3.86 28.68
CA LEU A 506 -25.30 3.51 29.58
C LEU A 506 -24.76 2.57 30.66
N TYR A 507 -24.59 3.11 31.86
CA TYR A 507 -24.07 2.40 33.03
C TYR A 507 -25.21 1.92 33.94
N PRO A 508 -25.34 0.61 34.21
CA PRO A 508 -26.43 0.07 35.01
C PRO A 508 -26.28 0.43 36.50
N LEU A 509 -27.38 0.76 37.17
CA LEU A 509 -27.35 1.18 38.58
C LEU A 509 -27.56 -0.03 39.51
N GLY A 510 -26.62 -0.23 40.44
CA GLY A 510 -26.77 -1.16 41.57
C GLY A 510 -26.42 -2.63 41.32
N ASN A 511 -26.13 -3.03 40.08
CA ASN A 511 -25.90 -4.44 39.71
C ASN A 511 -24.75 -4.65 38.69
N TRP A 512 -23.80 -3.71 38.60
CA TRP A 512 -22.68 -3.76 37.65
C TRP A 512 -21.88 -5.07 37.71
N GLN A 513 -21.77 -5.77 36.58
CA GLN A 513 -21.08 -7.08 36.48
C GLN A 513 -19.65 -7.01 35.93
N GLY A 514 -19.15 -5.83 35.58
CA GLY A 514 -17.86 -5.72 34.89
C GLY A 514 -17.92 -6.02 33.39
N HIS A 515 -19.10 -6.07 32.77
CA HIS A 515 -19.25 -6.43 31.35
C HIS A 515 -19.74 -5.22 30.54
N VAL A 516 -18.93 -4.77 29.58
CA VAL A 516 -19.29 -3.74 28.60
C VAL A 516 -19.63 -4.37 27.26
N VAL A 517 -20.76 -3.98 26.68
CA VAL A 517 -21.11 -4.23 25.28
C VAL A 517 -20.95 -2.93 24.50
N ILE A 518 -19.97 -2.88 23.60
CA ILE A 518 -19.83 -1.79 22.63
C ILE A 518 -20.80 -2.07 21.48
N TRP A 519 -21.73 -1.14 21.26
CA TRP A 519 -22.84 -1.26 20.34
C TRP A 519 -22.63 -0.39 19.10
N LEU A 520 -22.45 -1.03 17.96
CA LEU A 520 -22.26 -0.39 16.66
C LEU A 520 -23.59 -0.36 15.91
N SER A 521 -23.86 0.76 15.25
CA SER A 521 -25.08 0.97 14.48
C SER A 521 -24.80 1.86 13.26
N PRO A 522 -25.50 1.68 12.13
CA PRO A 522 -25.49 2.66 11.05
C PRO A 522 -25.95 4.06 11.51
N ASP A 523 -26.78 4.13 12.55
CA ASP A 523 -27.31 5.36 13.15
C ASP A 523 -26.37 5.99 14.21
N GLY A 524 -25.15 5.47 14.37
CA GLY A 524 -24.21 5.92 15.39
C GLY A 524 -24.68 5.62 16.82
N LYS A 525 -24.31 6.49 17.78
CA LYS A 525 -24.64 6.32 19.21
C LYS A 525 -26.14 6.35 19.48
N SER A 526 -26.91 7.03 18.63
CA SER A 526 -28.39 7.02 18.70
C SER A 526 -28.98 5.61 18.52
N GLY A 527 -28.23 4.70 17.91
CA GLY A 527 -28.62 3.32 17.66
C GLY A 527 -28.85 2.45 18.91
N ILE A 528 -28.58 2.94 20.11
CA ILE A 528 -28.92 2.24 21.37
C ILE A 528 -30.30 2.63 21.92
N PHE A 529 -30.94 3.65 21.35
CA PHE A 529 -32.26 4.15 21.73
C PHE A 529 -33.33 3.84 20.69
N LYS A 530 -34.60 3.86 21.07
CA LYS A 530 -35.74 3.69 20.14
C LYS A 530 -36.47 5.00 19.83
N LYS A 531 -36.82 5.77 20.87
CA LYS A 531 -37.48 7.08 20.76
C LYS A 531 -37.07 7.94 21.96
N GLY A 532 -36.62 9.17 21.69
CA GLY A 532 -36.00 10.01 22.71
C GLY A 532 -34.85 9.27 23.39
N ALA A 533 -34.80 9.33 24.72
CA ALA A 533 -33.78 8.67 25.54
C ALA A 533 -34.18 7.26 26.04
N GLU A 534 -35.23 6.65 25.49
CA GLU A 534 -35.63 5.30 25.90
C GLU A 534 -34.73 4.25 25.21
N PRO A 535 -34.05 3.37 25.96
CA PRO A 535 -33.22 2.32 25.38
C PRO A 535 -34.03 1.33 24.52
N LYS A 536 -33.38 0.73 23.53
CA LYS A 536 -33.93 -0.42 22.80
C LYS A 536 -34.17 -1.60 23.77
N ASP A 537 -35.13 -2.46 23.46
CA ASP A 537 -35.51 -3.55 24.37
C ASP A 537 -34.35 -4.49 24.70
N ASP A 538 -33.51 -4.83 23.72
CA ASP A 538 -32.30 -5.63 23.98
C ASP A 538 -31.28 -4.90 24.84
N VAL A 539 -31.10 -3.58 24.64
CA VAL A 539 -30.21 -2.74 25.46
C VAL A 539 -30.74 -2.67 26.90
N ARG A 540 -32.05 -2.49 27.07
CA ARG A 540 -32.71 -2.49 28.38
C ARG A 540 -32.49 -3.80 29.12
N LYS A 541 -32.68 -4.95 28.47
CA LYS A 541 -32.43 -6.28 29.09
C LYS A 541 -30.97 -6.45 29.54
N LEU A 542 -30.01 -5.94 28.78
CA LEU A 542 -28.59 -5.96 29.15
C LEU A 542 -28.35 -5.11 30.41
N LEU A 543 -28.89 -3.88 30.43
CA LEU A 543 -28.77 -2.97 31.58
C LEU A 543 -29.40 -3.55 32.86
N GLU A 544 -30.62 -4.10 32.76
CA GLU A 544 -31.31 -4.77 33.87
C GLU A 544 -30.53 -5.97 34.42
N SER A 545 -29.68 -6.56 33.60
CA SER A 545 -28.79 -7.65 34.00
C SER A 545 -27.40 -7.19 34.46
N GLY A 546 -27.17 -5.88 34.57
CA GLY A 546 -25.90 -5.33 35.06
C GLY A 546 -24.79 -5.22 34.02
N ILE A 547 -25.14 -5.29 32.73
CA ILE A 547 -24.21 -5.12 31.60
C ILE A 547 -24.34 -3.69 31.08
N ALA A 548 -23.22 -2.99 30.93
CA ALA A 548 -23.17 -1.62 30.42
C ALA A 548 -23.13 -1.64 28.89
N VAL A 549 -23.69 -0.60 28.27
CA VAL A 549 -23.76 -0.48 26.81
C VAL A 549 -23.15 0.83 26.36
N MET A 550 -22.18 0.78 25.44
CA MET A 550 -21.53 1.95 24.85
C MET A 550 -21.96 2.10 23.39
N GLY A 551 -22.74 3.13 23.05
CA GLY A 551 -22.99 3.53 21.66
C GLY A 551 -21.93 4.52 21.17
N LEU A 552 -21.55 4.41 19.89
CA LEU A 552 -20.51 5.26 19.27
C LEU A 552 -21.03 5.93 18.00
N ASP A 553 -20.69 7.20 17.80
CA ASP A 553 -20.68 7.80 16.47
C ASP A 553 -19.31 7.54 15.84
N LEU A 554 -19.20 6.52 14.98
CA LEU A 554 -17.95 6.27 14.26
C LEU A 554 -17.71 7.37 13.23
N TYR A 555 -16.47 7.51 12.75
CA TYR A 555 -16.06 8.54 11.81
C TYR A 555 -17.06 8.70 10.64
N GLY A 556 -17.56 9.92 10.46
CA GLY A 556 -18.59 10.23 9.46
C GLY A 556 -19.99 9.72 9.80
N GLN A 557 -20.31 9.55 11.08
CA GLN A 557 -21.66 9.33 11.62
C GLN A 557 -21.99 10.37 12.70
N GLY A 558 -23.28 10.54 13.00
CA GLY A 558 -23.75 11.36 14.13
C GLY A 558 -23.06 12.72 14.22
N ASP A 559 -22.43 13.01 15.35
CA ASP A 559 -21.86 14.34 15.60
C ASP A 559 -20.69 14.70 14.66
N PHE A 560 -20.04 13.72 13.99
CA PHE A 560 -19.07 14.02 12.91
C PHE A 560 -19.72 14.72 11.70
N LEU A 561 -21.02 14.52 11.47
CA LEU A 561 -21.75 15.14 10.37
C LEU A 561 -22.05 16.62 10.61
N ASN A 562 -21.65 17.18 11.76
CA ASN A 562 -21.59 18.63 11.96
C ASN A 562 -20.45 19.26 11.13
N ALA A 563 -19.45 18.48 10.71
CA ALA A 563 -18.45 18.93 9.75
C ALA A 563 -19.08 19.02 8.34
N GLU A 564 -19.11 20.21 7.76
CA GLU A 564 -19.80 20.49 6.49
C GLU A 564 -19.36 19.56 5.35
N SER A 565 -18.06 19.25 5.27
CA SER A 565 -17.48 18.36 4.25
C SER A 565 -18.00 16.92 4.36
N LEU A 566 -18.11 16.41 5.58
CA LEU A 566 -18.63 15.06 5.85
C LEU A 566 -20.16 15.01 5.70
N ALA A 567 -20.87 16.07 6.09
CA ALA A 567 -22.31 16.19 5.88
C ALA A 567 -22.66 16.07 4.39
N LYS A 568 -21.97 16.85 3.53
CA LYS A 568 -22.17 16.85 2.08
C LYS A 568 -21.87 15.50 1.43
N SER A 569 -20.85 14.80 1.91
CA SER A 569 -20.44 13.49 1.40
C SER A 569 -21.13 12.31 2.08
N LYS A 570 -21.96 12.56 3.11
CA LYS A 570 -22.54 11.53 3.99
C LYS A 570 -21.48 10.56 4.55
N GLY A 571 -20.31 11.10 4.90
CA GLY A 571 -19.18 10.31 5.39
C GLY A 571 -18.46 9.45 4.34
N ALA A 572 -18.77 9.61 3.04
CA ALA A 572 -18.04 8.93 1.97
C ALA A 572 -16.55 9.29 1.98
N ASN A 573 -15.73 8.43 1.38
CA ASN A 573 -14.32 8.74 1.19
C ASN A 573 -14.20 9.95 0.25
N PRO A 574 -13.32 10.92 0.55
CA PRO A 574 -13.14 12.08 -0.30
C PRO A 574 -12.51 11.65 -1.63
N GLY A 575 -13.19 11.98 -2.72
CA GLY A 575 -12.66 11.83 -4.08
C GLY A 575 -11.63 12.91 -4.37
N LEU A 576 -10.42 12.77 -3.82
CA LEU A 576 -9.36 13.75 -4.02
C LEU A 576 -9.03 13.89 -5.50
N ILE A 577 -9.12 15.12 -6.01
CA ILE A 577 -8.60 15.48 -7.32
C ILE A 577 -7.21 16.06 -7.10
N TYR A 578 -6.20 15.33 -7.56
CA TYR A 578 -4.83 15.81 -7.44
C TYR A 578 -4.53 16.86 -8.52
N SER A 579 -4.62 18.15 -8.18
CA SER A 579 -4.24 19.24 -9.09
C SER A 579 -3.51 20.33 -8.32
N LYS A 580 -2.48 20.93 -8.94
CA LYS A 580 -1.85 22.16 -8.43
C LYS A 580 -2.85 23.32 -8.35
N ASN A 581 -3.92 23.26 -9.14
CA ASN A 581 -5.03 24.21 -9.08
C ASN A 581 -6.34 23.45 -8.85
N GLN A 582 -6.88 23.55 -7.64
CA GLN A 582 -8.10 22.88 -7.20
C GLN A 582 -9.36 23.37 -7.94
N ASN A 583 -9.28 24.51 -8.63
CA ASN A 583 -10.39 25.04 -9.44
C ASN A 583 -10.40 24.52 -10.88
N VAL A 584 -9.51 23.59 -11.24
CA VAL A 584 -9.47 23.01 -12.58
C VAL A 584 -10.54 21.96 -12.74
N LYS A 585 -11.40 22.13 -13.75
CA LYS A 585 -12.35 21.11 -14.20
C LYS A 585 -11.60 20.03 -14.98
N LEU A 586 -11.34 18.89 -14.34
CA LEU A 586 -10.71 17.73 -14.98
C LEU A 586 -11.76 16.77 -15.54
N SER A 587 -11.44 16.13 -16.68
CA SER A 587 -12.23 15.05 -17.25
C SER A 587 -12.37 13.87 -16.28
N ALA A 588 -13.38 13.02 -16.46
CA ALA A 588 -13.64 11.90 -15.55
C ALA A 588 -12.51 10.83 -15.56
N ASP A 589 -11.82 10.70 -16.68
CA ASP A 589 -10.72 9.78 -16.95
C ASP A 589 -9.32 10.36 -16.66
N SER A 590 -9.26 11.59 -16.17
CA SER A 590 -8.04 12.26 -15.75
C SER A 590 -7.30 11.44 -14.70
N TRP A 591 -6.00 11.20 -14.92
CA TRP A 591 -5.16 10.43 -14.00
C TRP A 591 -5.10 11.02 -12.59
N GLN A 592 -5.28 12.35 -12.47
CA GLN A 592 -5.40 13.06 -11.21
C GLN A 592 -6.57 12.59 -10.33
N ARG A 593 -7.54 11.87 -10.89
CA ARG A 593 -8.69 11.28 -10.17
C ARG A 593 -8.44 9.83 -9.74
N SER A 594 -7.23 9.30 -9.97
CA SER A 594 -6.90 7.94 -9.58
C SER A 594 -6.92 7.79 -8.05
N PRO A 595 -7.59 6.75 -7.51
CA PRO A 595 -7.76 6.58 -6.07
C PRO A 595 -6.44 6.32 -5.32
N VAL A 596 -5.36 5.94 -6.01
CA VAL A 596 -4.03 5.75 -5.38
C VAL A 596 -3.46 7.04 -4.79
N TYR A 597 -3.87 8.22 -5.28
CA TYR A 597 -3.43 9.50 -4.72
C TYR A 597 -4.12 9.84 -3.39
N TYR A 598 -5.25 9.23 -3.10
CA TYR A 598 -5.88 9.33 -1.77
C TYR A 598 -5.47 8.15 -0.90
N TYR A 599 -5.81 6.92 -1.31
CA TYR A 599 -5.59 5.72 -0.51
C TYR A 599 -4.12 5.32 -0.38
N GLY A 600 -3.22 5.85 -1.21
CA GLY A 600 -1.78 5.69 -1.02
C GLY A 600 -1.24 6.42 0.21
N TYR A 601 -1.94 7.47 0.67
CA TYR A 601 -1.48 8.40 1.70
C TYR A 601 -2.44 8.51 2.90
N ASN A 602 -3.69 8.08 2.73
CA ASN A 602 -4.75 8.26 3.71
C ASN A 602 -5.53 6.96 3.94
N HIS A 603 -5.90 6.71 5.20
CA HIS A 603 -6.84 5.63 5.54
C HIS A 603 -8.23 5.91 4.99
N SER A 604 -8.90 4.86 4.50
CA SER A 604 -10.31 4.97 4.10
C SER A 604 -11.23 5.23 5.29
N THR A 605 -12.42 5.79 5.06
CA THR A 605 -13.49 5.92 6.05
C THR A 605 -13.74 4.59 6.76
N PHE A 606 -13.79 3.47 6.03
CA PHE A 606 -13.95 2.15 6.65
C PHE A 606 -12.86 1.88 7.69
N ALA A 607 -11.59 2.10 7.34
CA ALA A 607 -10.48 1.89 8.27
C ALA A 607 -10.56 2.86 9.47
N ARG A 608 -10.89 4.13 9.24
CA ARG A 608 -11.08 5.13 10.31
C ARG A 608 -12.19 4.73 11.29
N ARG A 609 -13.31 4.22 10.79
CA ARG A 609 -14.40 3.68 11.63
C ARG A 609 -13.95 2.48 12.46
N VAL A 610 -13.14 1.59 11.88
CA VAL A 610 -12.53 0.49 12.63
C VAL A 610 -11.59 1.03 13.72
N HIS A 611 -10.81 2.08 13.43
CA HIS A 611 -9.96 2.73 14.44
C HIS A 611 -10.75 3.23 15.65
N ASP A 612 -11.94 3.79 15.43
CA ASP A 612 -12.80 4.26 16.52
C ASP A 612 -13.24 3.11 17.42
N VAL A 613 -13.61 1.97 16.83
CA VAL A 613 -13.94 0.76 17.57
C VAL A 613 -12.73 0.27 18.38
N LEU A 614 -11.52 0.28 17.80
CA LEU A 614 -10.29 -0.10 18.50
C LEU A 614 -10.01 0.81 19.69
N THR A 615 -10.19 2.12 19.54
CA THR A 615 -10.00 3.10 20.63
C THR A 615 -11.04 2.91 21.74
N ALA A 616 -12.31 2.70 21.41
CA ALA A 616 -13.35 2.40 22.39
C ALA A 616 -13.07 1.10 23.17
N VAL A 617 -12.59 0.06 22.48
CA VAL A 617 -12.18 -1.20 23.11
C VAL A 617 -10.99 -0.98 24.05
N ALA A 618 -9.99 -0.19 23.65
CA ALA A 618 -8.84 0.11 24.50
C ALA A 618 -9.24 0.92 25.73
N PHE A 619 -10.11 1.93 25.58
CA PHE A 619 -10.66 2.69 26.70
C PHE A 619 -11.38 1.76 27.69
N ALA A 620 -12.27 0.89 27.21
CA ALA A 620 -12.99 -0.05 28.07
C ALA A 620 -12.02 -1.02 28.77
N ARG A 621 -10.99 -1.51 28.07
CA ARG A 621 -10.01 -2.46 28.62
C ARG A 621 -9.10 -1.86 29.68
N HIS A 622 -8.74 -0.60 29.50
CA HIS A 622 -7.74 0.09 30.33
C HIS A 622 -8.37 1.09 31.31
N SER A 623 -9.69 1.07 31.46
CA SER A 623 -10.39 1.96 32.36
C SER A 623 -9.97 1.73 33.81
N GLU A 624 -9.50 2.79 34.48
CA GLU A 624 -9.16 2.74 35.91
C GLU A 624 -10.36 3.11 36.80
N ASN A 625 -11.35 3.80 36.21
CA ASN A 625 -12.55 4.24 36.91
C ASN A 625 -13.65 3.16 36.98
N TYR A 626 -13.53 2.11 36.16
CA TYR A 626 -14.51 1.02 36.08
C TYR A 626 -13.80 -0.33 36.05
N ASP A 627 -14.19 -1.26 36.94
CA ASP A 627 -13.69 -2.64 36.98
C ASP A 627 -14.28 -3.46 35.82
N VAL A 628 -13.78 -3.22 34.59
CA VAL A 628 -14.20 -3.92 33.38
C VAL A 628 -13.46 -5.25 33.27
N LYS A 629 -14.23 -6.34 33.32
CA LYS A 629 -13.77 -7.74 33.25
C LYS A 629 -13.98 -8.37 31.88
N LYS A 630 -14.98 -7.89 31.13
CA LYS A 630 -15.41 -8.47 29.85
C LYS A 630 -15.84 -7.38 28.89
N ILE A 631 -15.42 -7.51 27.63
CA ILE A 631 -15.77 -6.62 26.53
C ILE A 631 -16.41 -7.43 25.42
N SER A 632 -17.55 -6.95 24.93
CA SER A 632 -18.27 -7.58 23.83
C SER A 632 -18.61 -6.55 22.75
N LEU A 633 -18.72 -7.02 21.52
CA LEU A 633 -19.19 -6.21 20.40
C LEU A 633 -20.60 -6.63 20.00
N SER A 634 -21.50 -5.67 19.86
CA SER A 634 -22.82 -5.87 19.28
C SER A 634 -22.94 -5.00 18.04
N ALA A 635 -23.19 -5.62 16.89
CA ALA A 635 -23.37 -4.90 15.63
C ALA A 635 -24.60 -5.46 14.88
N PRO A 636 -25.82 -5.17 15.35
CA PRO A 636 -27.05 -5.57 14.67
C PRO A 636 -27.31 -4.70 13.43
N LYS A 637 -28.06 -5.25 12.46
CA LYS A 637 -28.63 -4.50 11.33
C LYS A 637 -27.61 -3.68 10.52
N GLY A 638 -26.61 -4.34 9.93
CA GLY A 638 -25.76 -3.73 8.90
C GLY A 638 -24.54 -2.95 9.41
N ALA A 639 -24.15 -3.13 10.67
CA ALA A 639 -22.86 -2.67 11.22
C ALA A 639 -21.82 -3.80 11.36
N GLY A 640 -22.19 -5.04 11.00
CA GLY A 640 -21.40 -6.24 11.27
C GLY A 640 -20.02 -6.24 10.63
N HIS A 641 -19.82 -5.61 9.48
CA HIS A 641 -18.51 -5.53 8.81
C HIS A 641 -17.47 -4.74 9.61
N TRP A 642 -17.87 -3.69 10.34
CA TRP A 642 -16.95 -2.96 11.23
C TRP A 642 -16.58 -3.79 12.44
N ALA A 643 -17.55 -4.48 13.06
CA ALA A 643 -17.29 -5.37 14.19
C ALA A 643 -16.38 -6.54 13.81
N ALA A 644 -16.63 -7.17 12.66
CA ALA A 644 -15.82 -8.26 12.14
C ALA A 644 -14.37 -7.82 11.90
N ALA A 645 -14.17 -6.64 11.29
CA ALA A 645 -12.83 -6.09 11.06
C ALA A 645 -12.11 -5.73 12.37
N ALA A 646 -12.77 -5.01 13.29
CA ALA A 646 -12.16 -4.61 14.56
C ALA A 646 -11.72 -5.82 15.38
N ARG A 647 -12.58 -6.85 15.48
CA ARG A 647 -12.25 -8.08 16.21
C ARG A 647 -11.21 -8.94 15.51
N ALA A 648 -11.16 -8.95 14.18
CA ALA A 648 -10.08 -9.61 13.43
C ALA A 648 -8.71 -8.99 13.71
N VAL A 649 -8.64 -7.67 13.98
CA VAL A 649 -7.39 -6.97 14.34
C VAL A 649 -6.95 -7.28 15.78
N VAL A 650 -7.85 -7.26 16.77
CA VAL A 650 -7.46 -7.35 18.20
C VAL A 650 -7.54 -8.76 18.78
N GLY A 651 -8.33 -9.66 18.17
CA GLY A 651 -8.56 -11.01 18.64
C GLY A 651 -9.57 -11.14 19.79
N GLY A 652 -9.99 -12.38 20.05
CA GLY A 652 -11.01 -12.70 21.06
C GLY A 652 -10.55 -12.64 22.51
N GLU A 653 -9.23 -12.65 22.75
CA GLU A 653 -8.65 -12.41 24.08
C GLU A 653 -9.08 -11.03 24.63
N VAL A 654 -9.26 -10.07 23.73
CA VAL A 654 -9.71 -8.71 24.04
C VAL A 654 -11.23 -8.59 23.93
N ILE A 655 -11.82 -9.12 22.86
CA ILE A 655 -13.26 -9.06 22.59
C ILE A 655 -13.86 -10.47 22.69
N GLN A 656 -14.36 -10.81 23.88
CA GLN A 656 -14.70 -12.20 24.21
C GLN A 656 -15.93 -12.71 23.45
N LYS A 657 -16.93 -11.85 23.20
CA LYS A 657 -18.12 -12.20 22.41
C LYS A 657 -18.42 -11.12 21.37
N ALA A 658 -18.83 -11.55 20.17
CA ALA A 658 -19.36 -10.64 19.16
C ALA A 658 -20.72 -11.10 18.62
N TRP A 659 -21.64 -10.16 18.41
CA TRP A 659 -22.84 -10.32 17.61
C TRP A 659 -22.66 -9.58 16.30
N ILE A 660 -22.64 -10.31 15.17
CA ILE A 660 -22.32 -9.79 13.86
C ILE A 660 -23.52 -9.98 12.93
N ASP A 661 -24.07 -8.88 12.45
CA ASP A 661 -25.09 -8.82 11.41
C ASP A 661 -24.61 -7.90 10.29
N THR A 662 -24.14 -8.48 9.20
CA THR A 662 -23.69 -7.72 8.03
C THR A 662 -24.85 -7.34 7.12
N SER A 663 -26.04 -7.91 7.33
CA SER A 663 -27.23 -7.71 6.50
C SER A 663 -26.95 -7.96 5.01
N GLY A 664 -26.17 -9.01 4.72
CA GLY A 664 -25.74 -9.37 3.36
C GLY A 664 -24.72 -8.42 2.71
N PHE A 665 -24.08 -7.54 3.48
CA PHE A 665 -23.05 -6.66 2.96
C PHE A 665 -21.87 -7.44 2.34
N SER A 666 -21.35 -6.92 1.22
CA SER A 666 -20.14 -7.41 0.56
C SER A 666 -19.38 -6.25 -0.06
N PHE A 667 -18.06 -6.24 0.09
CA PHE A 667 -17.18 -5.27 -0.55
C PHE A 667 -17.22 -5.39 -2.09
N ALA A 668 -17.45 -6.59 -2.62
CA ALA A 668 -17.58 -6.82 -4.05
C ALA A 668 -18.80 -6.08 -4.64
N ASN A 669 -19.89 -5.95 -3.87
CA ASN A 669 -21.14 -5.32 -4.30
C ASN A 669 -21.13 -3.78 -4.30
N LEU A 670 -20.11 -3.16 -3.70
CA LEU A 670 -19.93 -1.71 -3.74
C LEU A 670 -19.81 -1.21 -5.19
N LYS A 671 -20.42 -0.06 -5.47
CA LYS A 671 -20.52 0.49 -6.85
C LYS A 671 -19.38 1.41 -7.26
N ASN A 672 -18.69 2.01 -6.30
CA ASN A 672 -17.57 2.91 -6.56
C ASN A 672 -16.55 2.86 -5.43
N HIS A 673 -15.31 3.26 -5.72
CA HIS A 673 -14.21 3.22 -4.76
C HIS A 673 -14.20 4.41 -3.79
N TRP A 674 -15.21 5.28 -3.82
CA TRP A 674 -15.37 6.39 -2.86
C TRP A 674 -16.45 6.10 -1.81
N ASP A 675 -17.15 4.97 -1.91
CA ASP A 675 -18.14 4.53 -0.93
C ASP A 675 -17.55 4.55 0.49
N ALA A 676 -18.33 4.97 1.49
CA ALA A 676 -17.88 5.07 2.88
C ALA A 676 -17.38 3.72 3.45
N ASN A 677 -17.88 2.60 2.93
CA ASN A 677 -17.45 1.25 3.31
C ASN A 677 -16.38 0.66 2.38
N PHE A 678 -15.85 1.43 1.42
CA PHE A 678 -14.79 0.94 0.57
C PHE A 678 -13.48 0.75 1.35
N LEU A 679 -12.85 -0.40 1.15
CA LEU A 679 -11.54 -0.75 1.67
C LEU A 679 -10.73 -1.39 0.52
N PRO A 680 -9.70 -0.70 -0.02
CA PRO A 680 -8.86 -1.28 -1.07
C PRO A 680 -8.32 -2.68 -0.67
N GLY A 681 -8.37 -3.64 -1.58
CA GLY A 681 -7.93 -5.02 -1.30
C GLY A 681 -8.90 -5.91 -0.53
N ALA A 682 -10.01 -5.40 0.01
CA ALA A 682 -10.94 -6.23 0.80
C ALA A 682 -11.48 -7.43 0.01
N VAL A 683 -11.75 -7.28 -1.29
CA VAL A 683 -12.20 -8.40 -2.14
C VAL A 683 -11.06 -9.39 -2.39
N LYS A 684 -9.83 -8.94 -2.63
CA LYS A 684 -8.68 -9.85 -2.77
C LYS A 684 -8.53 -10.74 -1.55
N TYR A 685 -8.70 -10.21 -0.34
CA TYR A 685 -8.51 -10.96 0.91
C TYR A 685 -9.79 -11.64 1.44
N GLY A 686 -10.69 -12.03 0.54
CA GLY A 686 -11.84 -12.89 0.87
C GLY A 686 -13.10 -12.15 1.30
N ASP A 687 -13.20 -10.84 1.05
CA ASP A 687 -14.38 -10.03 1.36
C ASP A 687 -14.78 -10.18 2.86
N ILE A 688 -16.06 -10.26 3.18
CA ILE A 688 -16.55 -10.54 4.54
C ILE A 688 -16.14 -11.92 5.04
N ALA A 689 -16.00 -12.92 4.17
CA ALA A 689 -15.60 -14.26 4.59
C ALA A 689 -14.16 -14.28 5.15
N GLY A 690 -13.26 -13.46 4.61
CA GLY A 690 -11.91 -13.28 5.13
C GLY A 690 -11.90 -12.74 6.56
N LEU A 691 -12.68 -11.69 6.81
CA LEU A 691 -12.84 -11.11 8.15
C LEU A 691 -13.41 -12.13 9.13
N LEU A 692 -14.49 -12.82 8.76
CA LEU A 692 -15.14 -13.79 9.64
C LEU A 692 -14.29 -15.03 9.90
N THR A 693 -13.46 -15.45 8.95
CA THR A 693 -12.51 -16.54 9.17
C THR A 693 -11.51 -16.19 10.26
N LEU A 694 -10.99 -14.96 10.29
CA LEU A 694 -10.11 -14.48 11.37
C LEU A 694 -10.81 -14.40 12.74
N ASN A 695 -12.14 -14.30 12.75
CA ASN A 695 -12.95 -14.32 13.97
C ASN A 695 -13.29 -15.73 14.45
N ALA A 696 -13.12 -16.75 13.61
CA ALA A 696 -13.65 -18.08 13.85
C ALA A 696 -13.22 -18.73 15.17
N PRO A 697 -11.98 -18.53 15.68
CA PRO A 697 -11.59 -19.09 16.96
C PRO A 697 -12.34 -18.56 18.18
N PHE A 698 -13.22 -17.56 18.01
CA PHE A 698 -13.81 -16.82 19.13
C PHE A 698 -15.34 -16.91 19.15
N ASP A 699 -15.95 -16.76 20.33
CA ASP A 699 -17.42 -16.84 20.50
C ASP A 699 -18.13 -15.74 19.68
N THR A 700 -18.90 -16.15 18.69
CA THR A 700 -19.50 -15.31 17.66
C THR A 700 -20.93 -15.76 17.37
N ALA A 701 -21.88 -14.85 17.52
CA ALA A 701 -23.23 -15.00 16.98
C ALA A 701 -23.27 -14.32 15.60
N LEU A 702 -23.49 -15.09 14.55
CA LEU A 702 -23.67 -14.58 13.19
C LEU A 702 -25.14 -14.66 12.78
N ILE A 703 -25.66 -13.60 12.18
CA ILE A 703 -27.07 -13.54 11.73
C ILE A 703 -27.22 -13.99 10.28
N ASP A 704 -26.26 -13.66 9.43
CA ASP A 704 -26.29 -13.98 8.01
C ASP A 704 -26.21 -15.50 7.79
N LYS A 705 -27.21 -16.04 7.09
CA LYS A 705 -27.32 -17.49 6.86
C LYS A 705 -26.24 -18.04 5.92
N GLU A 706 -25.81 -17.23 4.95
CA GLU A 706 -24.95 -17.69 3.85
C GLU A 706 -23.48 -17.83 4.23
N VAL A 707 -23.04 -17.20 5.31
CA VAL A 707 -21.61 -17.12 5.66
C VAL A 707 -21.19 -18.18 6.72
N LEU A 708 -22.15 -18.93 7.27
CA LEU A 708 -21.91 -19.97 8.27
C LEU A 708 -21.53 -21.30 7.61
N THR A 709 -20.24 -21.61 7.52
CA THR A 709 -19.77 -22.94 7.08
C THR A 709 -19.58 -23.91 8.25
N GLU A 710 -19.77 -25.21 8.02
CA GLU A 710 -19.56 -26.26 9.04
C GLU A 710 -18.11 -26.33 9.54
N SER A 711 -17.18 -25.96 8.69
CA SER A 711 -15.76 -25.97 9.01
C SER A 711 -15.35 -24.80 9.90
N LEU A 712 -15.90 -23.59 9.71
CA LEU A 712 -15.70 -22.48 10.64
C LEU A 712 -16.21 -22.84 12.04
N LYS A 713 -17.36 -23.53 12.15
CA LYS A 713 -17.87 -24.03 13.44
C LYS A 713 -16.94 -25.05 14.09
N LYS A 714 -16.39 -25.99 13.31
CA LYS A 714 -15.44 -27.00 13.80
C LYS A 714 -14.14 -26.35 14.29
N LEU A 715 -13.63 -25.36 13.56
CA LEU A 715 -12.44 -24.62 13.96
C LEU A 715 -12.66 -23.87 15.27
N ALA A 716 -13.79 -23.16 15.39
CA ALA A 716 -14.19 -22.49 16.61
C ALA A 716 -14.19 -23.46 17.79
N ALA A 717 -14.89 -24.59 17.66
CA ALA A 717 -15.00 -25.59 18.71
C ALA A 717 -13.63 -26.16 19.15
N LYS A 718 -12.70 -26.37 18.22
CA LYS A 718 -11.33 -26.85 18.53
C LYS A 718 -10.50 -25.83 19.29
N THR A 719 -10.71 -24.54 19.02
CA THR A 719 -9.92 -23.43 19.57
C THR A 719 -10.59 -22.80 20.80
N GLY A 720 -11.64 -23.41 21.34
CA GLY A 720 -12.39 -22.92 22.51
C GLY A 720 -13.44 -21.86 22.19
N GLY A 721 -13.59 -21.46 20.92
CA GLY A 721 -14.64 -20.56 20.43
C GLY A 721 -15.96 -21.27 20.14
N LYS A 722 -16.96 -20.47 19.78
CA LYS A 722 -18.28 -20.97 19.38
C LYS A 722 -18.86 -20.07 18.31
N ILE A 723 -19.16 -20.62 17.13
CA ILE A 723 -19.93 -19.90 16.12
C ILE A 723 -21.35 -20.42 16.14
N SER A 724 -22.31 -19.52 16.38
CA SER A 724 -23.73 -19.87 16.45
C SER A 724 -24.58 -18.92 15.62
N ARG A 725 -25.76 -19.39 15.23
CA ARG A 725 -26.76 -18.54 14.60
C ARG A 725 -27.43 -17.69 15.67
N GLY A 726 -27.37 -16.37 15.53
CA GLY A 726 -28.05 -15.48 16.47
C GLY A 726 -29.56 -15.65 16.38
N LYS A 727 -30.20 -15.77 17.55
CA LYS A 727 -31.66 -15.92 17.69
C LYS A 727 -32.25 -14.87 18.63
N ASP A 728 -31.53 -14.56 19.71
CA ASP A 728 -31.87 -13.56 20.70
C ASP A 728 -30.56 -12.88 21.13
N LEU A 729 -30.48 -11.57 20.92
CA LEU A 729 -29.27 -10.77 21.11
C LEU A 729 -28.92 -10.63 22.59
N ALA A 730 -29.88 -10.21 23.40
CA ALA A 730 -29.67 -10.08 24.84
C ALA A 730 -29.29 -11.44 25.44
N ALA A 731 -30.06 -12.50 25.15
CA ALA A 731 -29.80 -13.83 25.68
C ALA A 731 -28.45 -14.43 25.23
N TYR A 732 -27.85 -13.94 24.13
CA TYR A 732 -26.50 -14.35 23.72
C TYR A 732 -25.41 -13.80 24.64
N PHE A 733 -25.50 -12.53 25.05
CA PHE A 733 -24.51 -11.91 25.93
C PHE A 733 -24.70 -12.23 27.41
N LEU A 734 -25.93 -12.58 27.81
CA LEU A 734 -26.26 -13.03 29.18
C LEU A 734 -25.81 -14.46 29.48
N ARG A 735 -25.66 -15.28 28.43
CA ARG A 735 -24.91 -16.55 28.49
C ARG A 735 -23.43 -16.27 28.34
#